data_AF-A0A7X8JHJ9-F1
#
_entry.id   AF-A0A7X8JHJ9-F1
#
_cell.length_a   1.000
_cell.length_b   1.000
_cell.length_c   1.000
_cell.angle_alpha   90.00
_cell.angle_beta   90.00
_cell.angle_gamma   90.00
#
_symmetry.space_group_name_H-M   'P 1'
#
loop_
_entity.id
_entity.type
_entity.pdbx_description
1 polymer ?
#
loop_
_entity_poly.entity_id
_entity_poly.type
_entity_poly.pdbx_seq_one_letter_code
_entity_poly.pdbx_strand_id
1 'polypeptide(L)'
;MTNTHKALPKKRSKVIVPVFAANTSSAFSRYEDVVALLPELFKESGILTPEAGKERWERIFSQSAPDKAAKRDFAGNLEDLAFVLHFLKDVGVTDVAELPFTQKHGSYTSPFSSSLFGLDLDYLVLELVPEVHEDPDLFAMIPKRPLVYENDMCCDFDVHREARRVILAKAAEFFFSRMHSEPSSSRAVAYLSYTERYQEQLTRNAVFSIVQSKVLNTYVDAKPDFRTWPKEYQNPGSEAVKRLAELNRDEIEAYKYGQFCIHEQQLLIKDLYKALGLKREVNIAFGIDPASSGDVWGLQGRGFNIGYEIGTDNGQKWGIPPYVTDGEAYYELMNDRIRYLAQYIDIVFLDHMCGYATQYIMKYGDDNDHGRYEIDPQDRTRIVGNVEKMIRIVLSQGLEAGGETLGDIQRQSAVEEAIRRVNMYGHPIPEMHVAPHKNFSGQYADPRTLPENTELFLSTHDLPTIVQILCGTRGSVVLNDFRYPEHKIANFLSQQFGILTTPNQTPLSPEDITTEMGIAMLEAFMISSAGTVTIPLQDIFALLFPQEVGVKEYYNLNIAGTSSQVGNENKNFSRILPPIQKLEPFREQLKEIFTRPGRPFDYPQRLTEHGNFFTWIANITSGRKLIYQNPQNRRWGQLQHQKTGVPILEMVVSNLTEVGQIGTVELPEEFRRIIDPKKKYRLWDIASAKAVSQFYYKTGEEMLGHIYIELPERTDHHFVIYELLE
;
A
#
# COMPACT_ATOMS: atom_id res chain seq x y z
N MET A 1 13.98 -31.98 25.34
CA MET A 1 14.73 -31.15 24.37
C MET A 1 14.66 -31.83 23.02
N THR A 2 13.60 -31.57 22.26
CA THR A 2 13.46 -32.00 20.88
C THR A 2 13.77 -30.80 20.00
N ASN A 3 14.96 -30.81 19.40
CA ASN A 3 15.34 -29.87 18.33
C ASN A 3 14.40 -30.14 17.14
N THR A 4 13.27 -29.44 17.11
CA THR A 4 12.56 -29.21 15.87
C THR A 4 13.44 -28.26 15.08
N HIS A 5 14.00 -28.74 13.97
CA HIS A 5 14.48 -27.87 12.92
C HIS A 5 13.30 -26.97 12.50
N LYS A 6 13.17 -25.78 13.11
CA LYS A 6 12.33 -24.73 12.59
C LYS A 6 12.88 -24.44 11.20
N ALA A 7 12.16 -24.88 10.17
CA ALA A 7 12.39 -24.39 8.82
C ALA A 7 12.47 -22.86 8.91
N LEU A 8 13.52 -22.27 8.35
CA LEU A 8 13.63 -20.81 8.24
C LEU A 8 12.30 -20.29 7.68
N PRO A 9 11.65 -19.29 8.30
CA PRO A 9 10.38 -18.79 7.80
C PRO A 9 10.58 -18.36 6.35
N LYS A 10 9.70 -18.86 5.47
CA LYS A 10 9.73 -18.50 4.06
C LYS A 10 9.47 -17.00 3.98
N LYS A 11 10.40 -16.26 3.35
CA LYS A 11 10.27 -14.82 3.09
C LYS A 11 8.90 -14.52 2.48
N ARG A 12 8.20 -13.55 3.05
CA ARG A 12 6.88 -13.10 2.59
C ARG A 12 7.01 -12.05 1.50
N SER A 13 6.26 -12.22 0.42
CA SER A 13 6.07 -11.25 -0.65
C SER A 13 4.67 -10.67 -0.49
N LYS A 14 4.59 -9.37 -0.20
CA LYS A 14 3.34 -8.66 0.05
C LYS A 14 3.10 -7.59 -1.01
N VAL A 15 1.86 -7.49 -1.47
CA VAL A 15 1.44 -6.42 -2.39
C VAL A 15 0.32 -5.60 -1.75
N ILE A 16 0.44 -4.27 -1.80
CA ILE A 16 -0.65 -3.36 -1.34
C ILE A 16 -1.62 -3.14 -2.51
N VAL A 17 -2.89 -3.49 -2.29
CA VAL A 17 -3.98 -3.40 -3.26
C VAL A 17 -5.04 -2.41 -2.75
N PRO A 18 -5.08 -1.18 -3.28
CA PRO A 18 -6.18 -0.25 -3.04
C PRO A 18 -7.44 -0.70 -3.79
N VAL A 19 -8.41 -1.32 -3.10
CA VAL A 19 -9.61 -1.90 -3.75
C VAL A 19 -10.40 -0.86 -4.56
N PHE A 20 -10.58 0.36 -4.06
CA PHE A 20 -11.28 1.43 -4.81
C PHE A 20 -10.64 1.75 -6.16
N ALA A 21 -9.33 1.51 -6.30
CA ALA A 21 -8.56 1.77 -7.50
C ALA A 21 -8.32 0.50 -8.33
N ALA A 22 -8.74 -0.67 -7.83
CA ALA A 22 -8.63 -1.93 -8.55
C ALA A 22 -9.42 -1.83 -9.87
N ASN A 23 -8.86 -2.44 -10.90
CA ASN A 23 -9.41 -2.35 -12.24
C ASN A 23 -9.17 -3.64 -13.01
N THR A 24 -10.16 -4.05 -13.79
CA THR A 24 -10.13 -5.28 -14.57
C THR A 24 -10.73 -5.05 -15.95
N SER A 25 -10.09 -5.61 -16.98
CA SER A 25 -10.62 -5.60 -18.35
C SER A 25 -11.51 -6.82 -18.62
N SER A 26 -12.47 -6.71 -19.54
CA SER A 26 -13.36 -7.81 -19.98
C SER A 26 -12.63 -8.97 -20.68
N ALA A 27 -11.37 -8.78 -21.07
CA ALA A 27 -10.54 -9.78 -21.77
C ALA A 27 -9.72 -10.68 -20.82
N PHE A 28 -10.22 -10.97 -19.62
CA PHE A 28 -9.48 -11.81 -18.67
C PHE A 28 -9.41 -13.27 -19.16
N SER A 29 -8.21 -13.73 -19.52
CA SER A 29 -7.94 -15.07 -20.06
C SER A 29 -8.24 -16.21 -19.10
N ARG A 30 -8.39 -15.92 -17.80
CA ARG A 30 -8.70 -16.87 -16.71
C ARG A 30 -10.10 -16.70 -16.13
N TYR A 31 -10.99 -16.06 -16.90
CA TYR A 31 -12.40 -15.91 -16.55
C TYR A 31 -13.04 -17.26 -16.15
N GLU A 32 -12.76 -18.34 -16.89
CA GLU A 32 -13.29 -19.68 -16.58
C GLU A 32 -12.78 -20.23 -15.25
N ASP A 33 -11.55 -19.87 -14.83
CA ASP A 33 -10.99 -20.33 -13.57
C ASP A 33 -11.56 -19.60 -12.36
N VAL A 34 -11.84 -18.30 -12.49
CA VAL A 34 -12.56 -17.52 -11.46
C VAL A 34 -13.96 -18.10 -11.29
N VAL A 35 -14.65 -18.35 -12.41
CA VAL A 35 -15.98 -18.99 -12.43
C VAL A 35 -15.94 -20.43 -11.90
N ALA A 36 -14.84 -21.18 -12.08
CA ALA A 36 -14.71 -22.56 -11.62
C ALA A 36 -14.35 -22.69 -10.14
N LEU A 37 -13.49 -21.81 -9.61
CA LEU A 37 -13.02 -21.85 -8.21
C LEU A 37 -14.02 -21.23 -7.23
N LEU A 38 -14.73 -20.18 -7.64
CA LEU A 38 -15.71 -19.52 -6.79
C LEU A 38 -16.75 -20.53 -6.27
N PRO A 39 -17.45 -21.35 -7.08
CA PRO A 39 -18.42 -22.34 -6.59
C PRO A 39 -17.88 -23.37 -5.59
N GLU A 40 -16.63 -23.83 -5.76
CA GLU A 40 -16.00 -24.79 -4.83
C GLU A 40 -15.72 -24.14 -3.47
N LEU A 41 -15.34 -22.86 -3.47
CA LEU A 41 -15.18 -22.03 -2.27
C LEU A 41 -16.49 -21.86 -1.49
N PHE A 42 -17.61 -21.71 -2.19
CA PHE A 42 -18.93 -21.56 -1.56
C PHE A 42 -19.48 -22.84 -0.93
N LYS A 43 -18.95 -24.02 -1.31
CA LYS A 43 -19.38 -25.32 -0.78
C LYS A 43 -19.19 -25.45 0.73
N GLU A 44 -18.13 -24.87 1.28
CA GLU A 44 -17.83 -24.92 2.73
C GLU A 44 -18.60 -23.87 3.55
N SER A 45 -19.01 -22.76 2.92
CA SER A 45 -19.69 -21.63 3.60
C SER A 45 -21.18 -21.85 3.85
N GLY A 46 -21.81 -22.84 3.21
CA GLY A 46 -23.26 -23.11 3.32
C GLY A 46 -24.15 -22.07 2.61
N ILE A 47 -23.55 -21.13 1.86
CA ILE A 47 -24.26 -20.03 1.20
C ILE A 47 -24.93 -20.48 -0.11
N LEU A 48 -24.34 -21.45 -0.83
CA LEU A 48 -24.85 -22.02 -2.09
C LEU A 48 -24.45 -23.51 -2.23
N THR A 49 -25.29 -24.33 -2.89
CA THR A 49 -24.84 -25.64 -3.37
C THR A 49 -23.87 -25.47 -4.55
N PRO A 50 -22.89 -26.36 -4.77
CA PRO A 50 -21.89 -26.22 -5.84
C PRO A 50 -22.52 -26.00 -7.22
N GLU A 51 -23.63 -26.68 -7.51
CA GLU A 51 -24.34 -26.58 -8.78
C GLU A 51 -25.07 -25.23 -8.91
N ALA A 52 -25.74 -24.75 -7.87
CA ALA A 52 -26.44 -23.46 -7.88
C ALA A 52 -25.46 -22.28 -7.85
N GLY A 53 -24.31 -22.42 -7.15
CA GLY A 53 -23.23 -21.45 -7.16
C GLY A 53 -22.58 -21.34 -8.53
N LYS A 54 -22.22 -22.48 -9.13
CA LYS A 54 -21.68 -22.52 -10.50
C LYS A 54 -22.65 -21.92 -11.51
N GLU A 55 -23.93 -22.29 -11.48
CA GLU A 55 -24.92 -21.75 -12.41
C GLU A 55 -25.19 -20.25 -12.20
N ARG A 56 -25.18 -19.77 -10.95
CA ARG A 56 -25.30 -18.35 -10.58
C ARG A 56 -24.08 -17.54 -11.05
N TRP A 57 -22.88 -18.03 -10.80
CA TRP A 57 -21.64 -17.41 -11.24
C TRP A 57 -21.48 -17.46 -12.76
N GLU A 58 -21.69 -18.62 -13.38
CA GLU A 58 -21.74 -18.76 -14.84
C GLU A 58 -22.77 -17.82 -15.45
N ARG A 59 -23.93 -17.56 -14.83
CA ARG A 59 -24.88 -16.54 -15.34
C ARG A 59 -24.41 -15.10 -15.17
N ILE A 60 -23.88 -14.73 -14.01
CA ILE A 60 -23.35 -13.38 -13.72
C ILE A 60 -22.18 -13.07 -14.67
N PHE A 61 -21.32 -14.05 -14.86
CA PHE A 61 -20.12 -13.95 -15.65
C PHE A 61 -20.42 -14.15 -17.16
N SER A 62 -21.34 -15.04 -17.58
CA SER A 62 -21.65 -15.24 -19.02
C SER A 62 -22.45 -14.09 -19.61
N GLN A 63 -23.21 -13.37 -18.77
CA GLN A 63 -23.81 -12.09 -19.17
C GLN A 63 -22.77 -10.97 -19.34
N SER A 64 -21.52 -11.17 -18.90
CA SER A 64 -20.36 -10.27 -19.08
C SER A 64 -19.35 -10.80 -20.13
N ALA A 65 -19.84 -11.55 -21.13
CA ALA A 65 -19.12 -12.01 -22.32
C ALA A 65 -18.20 -10.94 -22.99
N PRO A 66 -17.16 -11.37 -23.76
CA PRO A 66 -16.04 -10.53 -24.21
C PRO A 66 -16.42 -9.25 -24.98
N ASP A 67 -17.58 -9.23 -25.65
CA ASP A 67 -18.08 -8.08 -26.41
C ASP A 67 -18.67 -6.95 -25.53
N LYS A 68 -18.69 -7.09 -24.20
CA LYS A 68 -19.22 -6.10 -23.25
C LYS A 68 -18.13 -5.40 -22.45
N ALA A 69 -17.14 -4.86 -23.15
CA ALA A 69 -16.08 -3.97 -22.61
C ALA A 69 -16.57 -2.68 -21.90
N ALA A 70 -17.89 -2.52 -21.66
CA ALA A 70 -18.54 -1.27 -21.22
C ALA A 70 -19.43 -1.44 -19.98
N LYS A 71 -19.20 -2.45 -19.13
CA LYS A 71 -20.06 -2.76 -17.96
C LYS A 71 -19.34 -2.82 -16.61
N ARG A 72 -18.41 -1.92 -16.34
CA ARG A 72 -17.77 -1.81 -15.00
C ARG A 72 -18.37 -0.69 -14.16
N ASP A 73 -18.32 -0.87 -12.85
CA ASP A 73 -18.76 0.12 -11.87
C ASP A 73 -17.80 1.32 -11.84
N PHE A 74 -18.23 2.45 -11.29
CA PHE A 74 -17.50 3.72 -11.24
C PHE A 74 -16.39 3.80 -10.19
N ALA A 75 -16.23 2.80 -9.31
CA ALA A 75 -15.05 2.56 -8.47
C ALA A 75 -14.69 1.06 -8.49
N GLY A 76 -13.43 0.72 -8.17
CA GLY A 76 -13.04 -0.68 -7.98
C GLY A 76 -13.73 -1.30 -6.78
N ASN A 77 -14.10 -2.58 -6.88
CA ASN A 77 -14.93 -3.28 -5.88
C ASN A 77 -14.39 -4.69 -5.57
N LEU A 78 -15.14 -5.49 -4.79
CA LEU A 78 -14.71 -6.84 -4.41
C LEU A 78 -14.62 -7.82 -5.59
N GLU A 79 -15.33 -7.58 -6.71
CA GLU A 79 -15.17 -8.36 -7.95
C GLU A 79 -13.77 -8.14 -8.53
N ASP A 80 -13.34 -6.87 -8.65
CA ASP A 80 -12.01 -6.52 -9.15
C ASP A 80 -10.90 -7.10 -8.26
N LEU A 81 -11.09 -7.05 -6.94
CA LEU A 81 -10.16 -7.65 -5.99
C LEU A 81 -9.98 -9.15 -6.26
N ALA A 82 -11.05 -9.91 -6.53
CA ALA A 82 -10.94 -11.34 -6.81
C ALA A 82 -10.01 -11.64 -8.00
N PHE A 83 -10.12 -10.88 -9.08
CA PHE A 83 -9.22 -11.02 -10.24
C PHE A 83 -7.76 -10.69 -9.89
N VAL A 84 -7.55 -9.63 -9.11
CA VAL A 84 -6.21 -9.25 -8.64
C VAL A 84 -5.60 -10.35 -7.77
N LEU A 85 -6.36 -10.91 -6.82
CA LEU A 85 -5.89 -11.98 -5.94
C LEU A 85 -5.43 -13.23 -6.71
N HIS A 86 -6.17 -13.62 -7.74
CA HIS A 86 -5.76 -14.74 -8.61
C HIS A 86 -4.44 -14.47 -9.33
N PHE A 87 -4.31 -13.28 -9.95
CA PHE A 87 -3.06 -12.91 -10.62
C PHE A 87 -1.88 -12.89 -9.63
N LEU A 88 -2.04 -12.26 -8.47
CA LEU A 88 -1.01 -12.17 -7.43
C LEU A 88 -0.62 -13.57 -6.92
N LYS A 89 -1.60 -14.46 -6.71
CA LYS A 89 -1.34 -15.85 -6.34
C LYS A 89 -0.52 -16.59 -7.40
N ASP A 90 -0.87 -16.42 -8.68
CA ASP A 90 -0.19 -17.12 -9.78
C ASP A 90 1.28 -16.71 -9.93
N VAL A 91 1.58 -15.43 -9.67
CA VAL A 91 2.96 -14.93 -9.65
C VAL A 91 3.65 -15.18 -8.30
N GLY A 92 3.00 -15.85 -7.35
CA GLY A 92 3.65 -16.30 -6.11
C GLY A 92 3.75 -15.27 -4.99
N VAL A 93 2.89 -14.25 -5.00
CA VAL A 93 2.66 -13.39 -3.83
C VAL A 93 2.08 -14.24 -2.68
N THR A 94 2.48 -13.96 -1.44
CA THR A 94 2.04 -14.70 -0.25
C THR A 94 1.02 -13.94 0.59
N ASP A 95 1.08 -12.61 0.58
CA ASP A 95 0.25 -11.75 1.43
C ASP A 95 -0.28 -10.56 0.60
N VAL A 96 -1.50 -10.12 0.88
CA VAL A 96 -2.05 -8.89 0.26
C VAL A 96 -2.51 -7.96 1.36
N ALA A 97 -2.10 -6.70 1.25
CA ALA A 97 -2.53 -5.62 2.14
C ALA A 97 -3.55 -4.74 1.45
N GLU A 98 -4.64 -4.45 2.14
CA GLU A 98 -5.68 -3.52 1.70
C GLU A 98 -5.67 -2.26 2.57
N LEU A 99 -6.19 -1.17 2.00
CA LEU A 99 -6.52 0.05 2.74
C LEU A 99 -7.82 -0.16 3.53
N PRO A 100 -8.17 0.73 4.49
CA PRO A 100 -9.38 0.55 5.27
C PRO A 100 -10.62 0.35 4.39
N PHE A 101 -11.50 -0.56 4.81
CA PHE A 101 -12.79 -0.84 4.16
C PHE A 101 -13.98 -0.60 5.09
N THR A 102 -13.77 0.13 6.19
CA THR A 102 -14.86 0.56 7.05
C THR A 102 -15.54 1.78 6.45
N GLN A 103 -16.80 1.99 6.83
CA GLN A 103 -17.65 3.04 6.26
C GLN A 103 -16.97 4.42 6.33
N LYS A 104 -17.11 5.17 5.24
CA LYS A 104 -16.76 6.58 5.15
C LYS A 104 -17.95 7.42 4.70
N HIS A 105 -17.96 8.71 5.06
CA HIS A 105 -18.99 9.63 4.61
C HIS A 105 -18.91 9.88 3.10
N GLY A 106 -20.07 10.04 2.47
CA GLY A 106 -20.21 10.22 1.01
C GLY A 106 -19.51 11.46 0.43
N SER A 107 -19.11 12.42 1.26
CA SER A 107 -18.37 13.61 0.82
C SER A 107 -16.84 13.42 0.77
N TYR A 108 -16.32 12.27 1.19
CA TYR A 108 -14.88 11.99 1.19
C TYR A 108 -14.53 10.73 0.41
N THR A 109 -13.33 10.69 -0.13
CA THR A 109 -12.78 9.57 -0.92
C THR A 109 -11.72 8.80 -0.15
N SER A 110 -11.10 9.39 0.87
CA SER A 110 -10.05 8.73 1.65
C SER A 110 -10.58 7.52 2.42
N PRO A 111 -9.97 6.34 2.27
CA PRO A 111 -10.24 5.18 3.13
C PRO A 111 -9.98 5.47 4.62
N PHE A 112 -9.12 6.45 4.94
CA PHE A 112 -8.76 6.81 6.31
C PHE A 112 -9.78 7.74 6.99
N SER A 113 -10.75 8.28 6.24
CA SER A 113 -11.96 8.95 6.78
C SER A 113 -12.95 7.91 7.33
N SER A 114 -12.43 7.03 8.20
CA SER A 114 -13.01 5.73 8.49
C SER A 114 -13.88 5.73 9.74
N SER A 115 -14.89 4.87 9.77
CA SER A 115 -15.68 4.58 10.95
C SER A 115 -15.07 3.45 11.80
N LEU A 116 -15.50 3.38 13.06
CA LEU A 116 -15.17 2.27 13.96
C LEU A 116 -15.97 1.00 13.64
N PHE A 117 -17.24 1.15 13.25
CA PHE A 117 -18.13 0.09 12.82
C PHE A 117 -18.79 0.42 11.49
N GLY A 118 -19.17 -0.61 10.74
CA GLY A 118 -19.79 -0.49 9.42
C GLY A 118 -18.76 -0.67 8.31
N LEU A 119 -19.18 -1.33 7.24
CA LEU A 119 -18.38 -1.62 6.07
C LEU A 119 -18.71 -0.63 4.95
N ASP A 120 -17.72 -0.36 4.11
CA ASP A 120 -17.83 0.55 2.99
C ASP A 120 -18.61 -0.06 1.83
N LEU A 121 -19.73 0.57 1.47
CA LEU A 121 -20.58 0.11 0.38
C LEU A 121 -19.98 0.41 -1.00
N ASP A 122 -18.95 1.26 -1.11
CA ASP A 122 -18.24 1.47 -2.37
C ASP A 122 -17.70 0.14 -2.93
N TYR A 123 -17.32 -0.80 -2.06
CA TYR A 123 -16.78 -2.10 -2.47
C TYR A 123 -17.84 -3.16 -2.77
N LEU A 124 -19.12 -2.89 -2.48
CA LEU A 124 -20.20 -3.83 -2.74
C LEU A 124 -20.37 -4.06 -4.24
N VAL A 125 -20.46 -5.32 -4.65
CA VAL A 125 -20.82 -5.69 -6.03
C VAL A 125 -22.34 -5.84 -6.09
N LEU A 126 -23.03 -4.87 -6.69
CA LEU A 126 -24.50 -4.83 -6.73
C LEU A 126 -25.09 -6.05 -7.46
N GLU A 127 -24.42 -6.53 -8.50
CA GLU A 127 -24.80 -7.71 -9.28
C GLU A 127 -24.85 -9.00 -8.45
N LEU A 128 -24.16 -9.04 -7.31
CA LEU A 128 -24.11 -10.20 -6.42
C LEU A 128 -25.17 -10.14 -5.32
N VAL A 129 -25.85 -9.01 -5.16
CA VAL A 129 -26.98 -8.89 -4.24
C VAL A 129 -28.15 -9.70 -4.83
N PRO A 130 -28.64 -10.77 -4.16
CA PRO A 130 -29.69 -11.63 -4.70
C PRO A 130 -30.92 -10.87 -5.19
N GLU A 131 -31.40 -9.92 -4.40
CA GLU A 131 -32.59 -9.14 -4.74
C GLU A 131 -32.39 -8.24 -5.97
N VAL A 132 -31.17 -7.78 -6.23
CA VAL A 132 -30.83 -7.01 -7.45
C VAL A 132 -30.67 -7.94 -8.64
N HIS A 133 -30.05 -9.11 -8.45
CA HIS A 133 -29.84 -10.10 -9.50
C HIS A 133 -31.15 -10.69 -10.03
N GLU A 134 -32.11 -10.93 -9.12
CA GLU A 134 -33.39 -11.56 -9.45
C GLU A 134 -34.42 -10.59 -10.01
N ASP A 135 -34.19 -9.28 -9.89
CA ASP A 135 -35.04 -8.23 -10.43
C ASP A 135 -34.37 -7.58 -11.66
N PRO A 136 -34.85 -7.86 -12.89
CA PRO A 136 -34.28 -7.29 -14.11
C PRO A 136 -34.30 -5.76 -14.15
N ASP A 137 -35.26 -5.11 -13.50
CA ASP A 137 -35.37 -3.65 -13.47
C ASP A 137 -34.28 -3.08 -12.57
N LEU A 138 -34.05 -3.66 -11.37
CA LEU A 138 -32.94 -3.27 -10.49
C LEU A 138 -31.58 -3.53 -11.14
N PHE A 139 -31.43 -4.69 -11.81
CA PHE A 139 -30.19 -5.02 -12.51
C PHE A 139 -29.88 -4.01 -13.63
N ALA A 140 -30.90 -3.55 -14.36
CA ALA A 140 -30.75 -2.55 -15.41
C ALA A 140 -30.39 -1.14 -14.88
N MET A 141 -30.65 -0.86 -13.60
CA MET A 141 -30.29 0.42 -12.96
C MET A 141 -28.80 0.55 -12.65
N ILE A 142 -28.03 -0.55 -12.62
CA ILE A 142 -26.62 -0.51 -12.24
C ILE A 142 -25.84 0.34 -13.25
N PRO A 143 -25.25 1.48 -12.84
CA PRO A 143 -24.62 2.40 -13.75
C PRO A 143 -23.31 1.78 -14.26
N LYS A 144 -23.05 1.95 -15.55
CA LYS A 144 -21.88 1.36 -16.21
C LYS A 144 -20.97 2.45 -16.77
N ARG A 145 -19.67 2.35 -16.47
CA ARG A 145 -18.63 3.23 -17.01
C ARG A 145 -18.63 3.17 -18.54
N PRO A 146 -18.66 4.31 -19.25
CA PRO A 146 -18.51 4.34 -20.70
C PRO A 146 -17.07 4.02 -21.12
N LEU A 147 -16.86 3.52 -22.35
CA LEU A 147 -15.51 3.22 -22.88
C LEU A 147 -14.55 4.43 -22.87
N VAL A 148 -15.07 5.67 -22.94
CA VAL A 148 -14.28 6.92 -22.93
C VAL A 148 -13.68 7.22 -21.54
N TYR A 149 -14.16 6.53 -20.50
CA TYR A 149 -13.76 6.70 -19.10
C TYR A 149 -12.31 6.27 -18.80
N GLU A 150 -11.72 5.45 -19.67
CA GLU A 150 -10.32 5.02 -19.57
C GLU A 150 -9.30 6.17 -19.74
N ASN A 151 -9.72 7.34 -20.24
CA ASN A 151 -8.80 8.46 -20.50
C ASN A 151 -8.47 9.32 -19.26
N ASP A 152 -9.33 9.36 -18.23
CA ASP A 152 -9.08 10.13 -16.98
C ASP A 152 -8.74 9.22 -15.77
N MET A 153 -9.01 7.91 -15.88
CA MET A 153 -8.67 6.91 -14.86
C MET A 153 -9.05 7.37 -13.44
N CYS A 154 -10.23 7.98 -13.29
CA CYS A 154 -10.69 8.56 -12.02
C CYS A 154 -12.10 8.05 -11.70
N CYS A 155 -12.36 7.69 -10.45
CA CYS A 155 -13.66 7.28 -9.92
C CYS A 155 -14.68 8.42 -9.98
N ASP A 156 -15.93 8.08 -10.29
CA ASP A 156 -17.09 8.97 -10.17
C ASP A 156 -17.91 8.51 -8.96
N PHE A 157 -17.51 8.96 -7.77
CA PHE A 157 -18.15 8.55 -6.53
C PHE A 157 -19.58 9.07 -6.38
N ASP A 158 -19.94 10.16 -7.06
CA ASP A 158 -21.29 10.73 -6.99
C ASP A 158 -22.30 9.77 -7.64
N VAL A 159 -22.04 9.38 -8.90
CA VAL A 159 -22.88 8.40 -9.60
C VAL A 159 -22.83 7.04 -8.91
N HIS A 160 -21.64 6.61 -8.50
CA HIS A 160 -21.39 5.32 -7.87
C HIS A 160 -22.19 5.11 -6.57
N ARG A 161 -22.19 6.12 -5.69
CA ARG A 161 -22.83 6.05 -4.37
C ARG A 161 -24.33 6.29 -4.46
N GLU A 162 -24.77 7.20 -5.32
CA GLU A 162 -26.20 7.47 -5.51
C GLU A 162 -26.92 6.25 -6.09
N ALA A 163 -26.32 5.56 -7.06
CA ALA A 163 -26.88 4.34 -7.60
C ALA A 163 -27.04 3.25 -6.53
N ARG A 164 -26.01 3.03 -5.68
CA ARG A 164 -26.09 2.09 -4.56
C ARG A 164 -27.21 2.45 -3.60
N ARG A 165 -27.33 3.73 -3.23
CA ARG A 165 -28.38 4.21 -2.32
C ARG A 165 -29.78 3.86 -2.85
N VAL A 166 -30.04 4.15 -4.12
CA VAL A 166 -31.36 3.91 -4.73
C VAL A 166 -31.63 2.41 -4.93
N ILE A 167 -30.66 1.66 -5.46
CA ILE A 167 -30.81 0.24 -5.77
C ILE A 167 -30.96 -0.57 -4.48
N LEU A 168 -30.16 -0.29 -3.44
CA LEU A 168 -30.23 -1.00 -2.17
C LEU A 168 -31.52 -0.70 -1.39
N ALA A 169 -32.08 0.51 -1.49
CA ALA A 169 -33.38 0.81 -0.89
C ALA A 169 -34.49 -0.07 -1.49
N LYS A 170 -34.54 -0.18 -2.83
CA LYS A 170 -35.52 -1.03 -3.51
C LYS A 170 -35.27 -2.52 -3.28
N ALA A 171 -34.02 -2.95 -3.27
CA ALA A 171 -33.64 -4.31 -2.94
C ALA A 171 -34.03 -4.68 -1.50
N ALA A 172 -33.91 -3.74 -0.55
CA ALA A 172 -34.36 -3.93 0.82
C ALA A 172 -35.88 -4.12 0.91
N GLU A 173 -36.67 -3.31 0.20
CA GLU A 173 -38.13 -3.49 0.11
C GLU A 173 -38.49 -4.89 -0.38
N PHE A 174 -37.81 -5.34 -1.44
CA PHE A 174 -38.02 -6.69 -1.98
C PHE A 174 -37.65 -7.78 -0.96
N PHE A 175 -36.48 -7.64 -0.33
CA PHE A 175 -36.00 -8.57 0.70
C PHE A 175 -36.99 -8.68 1.87
N PHE A 176 -37.43 -7.55 2.43
CA PHE A 176 -38.35 -7.56 3.57
C PHE A 176 -39.73 -8.10 3.22
N SER A 177 -40.23 -7.85 2.00
CA SER A 177 -41.48 -8.46 1.53
C SER A 177 -41.38 -9.99 1.49
N ARG A 178 -40.25 -10.52 1.00
CA ARG A 178 -40.01 -11.97 0.99
C ARG A 178 -39.81 -12.53 2.38
N MET A 179 -39.02 -11.88 3.22
CA MET A 179 -38.80 -12.26 4.61
C MET A 179 -40.13 -12.34 5.39
N HIS A 180 -41.08 -11.45 5.11
CA HIS A 180 -42.41 -11.51 5.71
C HIS A 180 -43.20 -12.76 5.28
N SER A 181 -43.09 -13.15 4.00
CA SER A 181 -43.75 -14.35 3.47
C SER A 181 -43.04 -15.65 3.86
N GLU A 182 -41.72 -15.61 3.99
CA GLU A 182 -40.84 -16.76 4.23
C GLU A 182 -39.80 -16.45 5.35
N PRO A 183 -40.25 -16.29 6.61
CA PRO A 183 -39.39 -15.85 7.71
C PRO A 183 -38.32 -16.88 8.11
N SER A 184 -38.50 -18.14 7.70
CA SER A 184 -37.55 -19.24 7.94
C SER A 184 -36.60 -19.50 6.75
N SER A 185 -36.59 -18.64 5.74
CA SER A 185 -35.60 -18.75 4.66
C SER A 185 -34.18 -18.57 5.21
N SER A 186 -33.19 -19.23 4.58
CA SER A 186 -31.79 -19.15 5.01
C SER A 186 -31.28 -17.70 5.09
N ARG A 187 -31.68 -16.88 4.12
CA ARG A 187 -31.31 -15.45 4.05
C ARG A 187 -31.94 -14.63 5.17
N ALA A 188 -33.22 -14.88 5.50
CA ALA A 188 -33.87 -14.22 6.63
C ALA A 188 -33.20 -14.57 7.96
N VAL A 189 -32.84 -15.85 8.17
CA VAL A 189 -32.14 -16.30 9.37
C VAL A 189 -30.75 -15.67 9.48
N ALA A 190 -30.01 -15.57 8.37
CA ALA A 190 -28.69 -14.92 8.34
C ALA A 190 -28.79 -13.42 8.66
N TYR A 191 -29.76 -12.71 8.08
CA TYR A 191 -30.01 -11.29 8.38
C TYR A 191 -30.37 -11.06 9.84
N LEU A 192 -31.27 -11.88 10.41
CA LEU A 192 -31.65 -11.80 11.82
C LEU A 192 -30.44 -12.05 12.74
N SER A 193 -29.62 -13.05 12.42
CA SER A 193 -28.40 -13.36 13.20
C SER A 193 -27.40 -12.20 13.16
N TYR A 194 -27.20 -11.58 12.00
CA TYR A 194 -26.33 -10.42 11.84
C TYR A 194 -26.83 -9.20 12.64
N THR A 195 -28.12 -8.90 12.51
CA THR A 195 -28.74 -7.74 13.19
C THR A 195 -28.83 -7.91 14.70
N GLU A 196 -29.08 -9.12 15.20
CA GLU A 196 -29.04 -9.43 16.63
C GLU A 196 -27.62 -9.28 17.19
N ARG A 197 -26.61 -9.83 16.49
CA ARG A 197 -25.21 -9.79 16.92
C ARG A 197 -24.65 -8.37 17.05
N TYR A 198 -25.04 -7.46 16.15
CA TYR A 198 -24.51 -6.10 16.08
C TYR A 198 -25.55 -5.02 16.40
N GLN A 199 -26.63 -5.37 17.11
CA GLN A 199 -27.81 -4.54 17.28
C GLN A 199 -27.49 -3.10 17.70
N GLU A 200 -26.61 -2.92 18.68
CA GLU A 200 -26.26 -1.59 19.21
C GLU A 200 -25.48 -0.76 18.18
N GLN A 201 -24.34 -1.28 17.69
CA GLN A 201 -23.46 -0.58 16.76
C GLN A 201 -24.15 -0.31 15.43
N LEU A 202 -24.91 -1.28 14.93
CA LEU A 202 -25.64 -1.19 13.68
C LEU A 202 -26.78 -0.18 13.76
N THR A 203 -27.56 -0.19 14.85
CA THR A 203 -28.64 0.81 15.04
C THR A 203 -28.06 2.21 15.20
N ARG A 204 -26.98 2.36 16.00
CA ARG A 204 -26.30 3.65 16.18
C ARG A 204 -25.81 4.23 14.86
N ASN A 205 -25.12 3.44 14.04
CA ASN A 205 -24.60 3.90 12.75
C ASN A 205 -25.72 4.14 11.72
N ALA A 206 -26.78 3.34 11.72
CA ALA A 206 -27.95 3.57 10.86
C ALA A 206 -28.65 4.89 11.20
N VAL A 207 -28.97 5.11 12.48
CA VAL A 207 -29.60 6.35 12.95
C VAL A 207 -28.71 7.54 12.66
N PHE A 208 -27.41 7.46 12.95
CA PHE A 208 -26.45 8.52 12.63
C PHE A 208 -26.48 8.89 11.14
N SER A 209 -26.40 7.90 10.24
CA SER A 209 -26.34 8.12 8.80
C SER A 209 -27.62 8.78 8.26
N ILE A 210 -28.79 8.35 8.76
CA ILE A 210 -30.08 8.94 8.37
C ILE A 210 -30.24 10.35 8.95
N VAL A 211 -29.97 10.54 10.25
CA VAL A 211 -30.02 11.88 10.88
C VAL A 211 -29.09 12.85 10.17
N GLN A 212 -27.85 12.44 9.89
CA GLN A 212 -26.87 13.23 9.13
C GLN A 212 -27.45 13.65 7.79
N SER A 213 -27.91 12.70 6.97
CA SER A 213 -28.50 12.99 5.67
C SER A 213 -29.65 14.00 5.75
N LYS A 214 -30.59 13.83 6.69
CA LYS A 214 -31.72 14.77 6.84
C LYS A 214 -31.27 16.14 7.33
N VAL A 215 -30.32 16.21 8.26
CA VAL A 215 -29.77 17.47 8.77
C VAL A 215 -29.06 18.23 7.64
N LEU A 216 -28.19 17.57 6.87
CA LEU A 216 -27.48 18.19 5.75
C LEU A 216 -28.43 18.70 4.66
N ASN A 217 -29.52 17.97 4.40
CA ASN A 217 -30.53 18.39 3.43
C ASN A 217 -31.43 19.54 3.92
N THR A 218 -31.51 19.77 5.23
CA THR A 218 -32.42 20.76 5.83
C THR A 218 -31.70 22.05 6.23
N TYR A 219 -30.46 21.94 6.73
CA TYR A 219 -29.73 23.05 7.33
C TYR A 219 -28.50 23.40 6.50
N VAL A 220 -28.53 24.58 5.87
CA VAL A 220 -27.47 25.06 4.95
C VAL A 220 -26.09 25.15 5.61
N ASP A 221 -26.04 25.51 6.90
CA ASP A 221 -24.78 25.66 7.63
C ASP A 221 -24.23 24.34 8.20
N ALA A 222 -24.99 23.25 8.13
CA ALA A 222 -24.57 21.95 8.64
C ALA A 222 -23.54 21.31 7.70
N LYS A 223 -22.48 20.77 8.28
CA LYS A 223 -21.46 19.97 7.59
C LYS A 223 -21.54 18.52 8.05
N PRO A 224 -20.92 17.56 7.33
CA PRO A 224 -20.97 16.15 7.70
C PRO A 224 -20.59 15.85 9.15
N ASP A 225 -19.63 16.60 9.71
CA ASP A 225 -19.28 16.54 11.12
C ASP A 225 -20.45 17.00 12.02
N PHE A 226 -20.94 16.09 12.87
CA PHE A 226 -22.10 16.35 13.73
C PHE A 226 -21.93 17.50 14.70
N ARG A 227 -20.69 17.90 15.02
CA ARG A 227 -20.42 19.06 15.90
C ARG A 227 -20.91 20.37 15.29
N THR A 228 -21.16 20.40 13.98
CA THR A 228 -21.70 21.54 13.24
C THR A 228 -23.23 21.53 13.14
N TRP A 229 -23.89 20.43 13.49
CA TRP A 229 -25.35 20.31 13.37
C TRP A 229 -26.09 21.19 14.40
N PRO A 230 -27.39 21.46 14.22
CA PRO A 230 -28.20 22.07 15.27
C PRO A 230 -28.11 21.27 16.58
N LYS A 231 -28.07 21.98 17.71
CA LYS A 231 -27.78 21.40 19.04
C LYS A 231 -28.64 20.19 19.42
N GLU A 232 -29.89 20.17 18.97
CA GLU A 232 -30.82 19.07 19.20
C GLU A 232 -30.46 17.77 18.47
N TYR A 233 -29.69 17.82 17.38
CA TYR A 233 -29.22 16.61 16.66
C TYR A 233 -27.81 16.17 17.05
N GLN A 234 -27.05 17.02 17.76
CA GLN A 234 -25.70 16.66 18.24
C GLN A 234 -25.72 15.56 19.31
N ASN A 235 -26.82 15.42 20.04
CA ASN A 235 -26.99 14.38 21.06
C ASN A 235 -27.86 13.23 20.54
N PRO A 236 -27.34 11.99 20.44
CA PRO A 236 -28.10 10.83 19.98
C PRO A 236 -29.32 10.48 20.83
N GLY A 237 -29.32 10.87 22.11
CA GLY A 237 -30.43 10.62 23.03
C GLY A 237 -31.56 11.65 22.96
N SER A 238 -31.45 12.67 22.11
CA SER A 238 -32.43 13.75 22.05
C SER A 238 -33.78 13.31 21.49
N GLU A 239 -34.83 14.03 21.84
CA GLU A 239 -36.17 13.76 21.33
C GLU A 239 -36.28 14.03 19.81
N ALA A 240 -35.54 15.03 19.31
CA ALA A 240 -35.48 15.35 17.89
C ALA A 240 -34.90 14.19 17.07
N VAL A 241 -33.84 13.54 17.58
CA VAL A 241 -33.22 12.37 16.95
C VAL A 241 -34.17 11.18 16.96
N LYS A 242 -34.83 10.89 18.09
CA LYS A 242 -35.79 9.78 18.20
C LYS A 242 -36.94 9.94 17.21
N ARG A 243 -37.55 11.13 17.17
CA ARG A 243 -38.64 11.44 16.24
C ARG A 243 -38.19 11.29 14.79
N LEU A 244 -36.98 11.76 14.46
CA LEU A 244 -36.45 11.65 13.11
C LEU A 244 -36.17 10.20 12.73
N ALA A 245 -35.65 9.39 13.64
CA ALA A 245 -35.46 7.96 13.44
C ALA A 245 -36.79 7.23 13.24
N GLU A 246 -37.82 7.55 14.02
CA GLU A 246 -39.17 6.98 13.87
C GLU A 246 -39.80 7.30 12.51
N LEU A 247 -39.66 8.53 12.04
CA LEU A 247 -40.19 8.98 10.74
C LEU A 247 -39.46 8.36 9.54
N ASN A 248 -38.24 7.84 9.73
CA ASN A 248 -37.39 7.31 8.66
C ASN A 248 -36.99 5.85 8.93
N ARG A 249 -37.90 5.08 9.53
CA ARG A 249 -37.66 3.67 9.87
C ARG A 249 -37.25 2.83 8.66
N ASP A 250 -37.91 3.02 7.51
CA ASP A 250 -37.63 2.23 6.32
C ASP A 250 -36.23 2.50 5.76
N GLU A 251 -35.76 3.76 5.82
CA GLU A 251 -34.38 4.12 5.43
C GLU A 251 -33.34 3.53 6.40
N ILE A 252 -33.68 3.46 7.69
CA ILE A 252 -32.83 2.80 8.71
C ILE A 252 -32.72 1.31 8.41
N GLU A 253 -33.84 0.63 8.10
CA GLU A 253 -33.81 -0.80 7.76
C GLU A 253 -33.09 -1.06 6.43
N ALA A 254 -33.25 -0.18 5.43
CA ALA A 254 -32.49 -0.26 4.18
C ALA A 254 -30.98 -0.11 4.42
N TYR A 255 -30.54 0.78 5.31
CA TYR A 255 -29.14 0.88 5.72
C TYR A 255 -28.64 -0.43 6.33
N LYS A 256 -29.39 -1.02 7.26
CA LYS A 256 -29.04 -2.30 7.91
C LYS A 256 -28.91 -3.43 6.90
N TYR A 257 -29.83 -3.50 5.96
CA TYR A 257 -29.80 -4.47 4.87
C TYR A 257 -28.58 -4.26 3.96
N GLY A 258 -28.22 -3.01 3.62
CA GLY A 258 -27.00 -2.71 2.87
C GLY A 258 -25.74 -3.19 3.59
N GLN A 259 -25.64 -2.94 4.90
CA GLN A 259 -24.55 -3.44 5.76
C GLN A 259 -24.49 -4.97 5.83
N PHE A 260 -25.64 -5.65 5.85
CA PHE A 260 -25.71 -7.10 5.75
C PHE A 260 -25.19 -7.61 4.39
N CYS A 261 -25.56 -6.96 3.28
CA CYS A 261 -25.10 -7.37 1.95
C CYS A 261 -23.57 -7.29 1.79
N ILE A 262 -22.95 -6.20 2.27
CA ILE A 262 -21.48 -6.07 2.23
C ILE A 262 -20.80 -6.99 3.24
N HIS A 263 -21.42 -7.26 4.40
CA HIS A 263 -20.94 -8.26 5.36
C HIS A 263 -20.82 -9.63 4.71
N GLU A 264 -21.86 -10.08 4.01
CA GLU A 264 -21.82 -11.34 3.27
C GLU A 264 -20.64 -11.34 2.29
N GLN A 265 -20.53 -10.35 1.41
CA GLN A 265 -19.47 -10.31 0.40
C GLN A 265 -18.05 -10.22 1.00
N GLN A 266 -17.86 -9.55 2.14
CA GLN A 266 -16.56 -9.51 2.82
C GLN A 266 -16.17 -10.87 3.42
N LEU A 267 -17.13 -11.66 3.91
CA LEU A 267 -16.87 -13.05 4.32
C LEU A 267 -16.47 -13.90 3.10
N LEU A 268 -17.09 -13.69 1.93
CA LEU A 268 -16.72 -14.41 0.71
C LEU A 268 -15.28 -14.13 0.27
N ILE A 269 -14.88 -12.85 0.35
CA ILE A 269 -13.49 -12.47 0.05
C ILE A 269 -12.54 -13.10 1.05
N LYS A 270 -12.88 -13.12 2.35
CA LYS A 270 -12.09 -13.81 3.36
C LYS A 270 -11.90 -15.30 3.03
N ASP A 271 -12.95 -15.98 2.57
CA ASP A 271 -12.86 -17.38 2.14
C ASP A 271 -11.99 -17.55 0.88
N LEU A 272 -12.09 -16.63 -0.09
CA LEU A 272 -11.23 -16.62 -1.28
C LEU A 272 -9.74 -16.50 -0.91
N TYR A 273 -9.39 -15.59 0.01
CA TYR A 273 -8.03 -15.50 0.56
C TYR A 273 -7.56 -16.86 1.11
N LYS A 274 -8.39 -17.52 1.92
CA LYS A 274 -8.10 -18.84 2.49
C LYS A 274 -7.89 -19.91 1.41
N ALA A 275 -8.72 -20.00 0.36
CA ALA A 275 -8.50 -20.97 -0.73
C ALA A 275 -7.23 -20.71 -1.53
N LEU A 276 -6.90 -19.44 -1.76
CA LEU A 276 -5.67 -19.07 -2.44
C LEU A 276 -4.44 -19.26 -1.53
N GLY A 277 -4.64 -19.55 -0.23
CA GLY A 277 -3.57 -19.61 0.75
C GLY A 277 -2.84 -18.28 0.90
N LEU A 278 -3.57 -17.17 0.71
CA LEU A 278 -3.12 -15.81 0.92
C LEU A 278 -3.61 -15.34 2.29
N LYS A 279 -2.85 -14.44 2.92
CA LYS A 279 -3.33 -13.73 4.12
C LYS A 279 -3.86 -12.35 3.75
N ARG A 280 -4.99 -11.97 4.34
CA ARG A 280 -5.59 -10.65 4.17
C ARG A 280 -5.13 -9.72 5.29
N GLU A 281 -4.27 -8.77 4.95
CA GLU A 281 -3.89 -7.68 5.83
C GLU A 281 -4.70 -6.44 5.53
N VAL A 282 -5.09 -5.70 6.58
CA VAL A 282 -5.78 -4.41 6.42
C VAL A 282 -5.08 -3.36 7.26
N ASN A 283 -4.72 -2.25 6.61
CA ASN A 283 -4.31 -1.03 7.30
C ASN A 283 -5.55 -0.38 7.93
N ILE A 284 -5.66 -0.39 9.26
CA ILE A 284 -6.79 0.20 9.97
C ILE A 284 -6.43 1.63 10.38
N ALA A 285 -7.27 2.61 10.04
CA ALA A 285 -6.97 4.00 10.36
C ALA A 285 -6.80 4.22 11.87
N PHE A 286 -5.84 5.07 12.26
CA PHE A 286 -5.62 5.40 13.66
C PHE A 286 -6.81 6.16 14.24
N GLY A 287 -7.24 7.22 13.55
CA GLY A 287 -8.35 8.08 13.94
C GLY A 287 -9.71 7.61 13.40
N ILE A 288 -10.80 7.99 14.09
CA ILE A 288 -12.18 7.74 13.64
C ILE A 288 -12.86 9.05 13.25
N ASP A 289 -13.27 9.15 12.00
CA ASP A 289 -13.84 10.38 11.44
C ASP A 289 -15.25 10.65 12.03
N PRO A 290 -15.49 11.82 12.68
CA PRO A 290 -16.79 12.19 13.21
C PRO A 290 -17.86 12.38 12.13
N ALA A 291 -17.48 12.58 10.86
CA ALA A 291 -18.41 12.61 9.74
C ALA A 291 -18.86 11.21 9.31
N SER A 292 -18.08 10.16 9.60
CA SER A 292 -18.32 8.80 9.09
C SER A 292 -18.87 7.83 10.13
N SER A 293 -18.77 8.17 11.43
CA SER A 293 -18.97 7.22 12.51
C SER A 293 -20.07 7.65 13.49
N GLY A 294 -21.12 6.83 13.56
CA GLY A 294 -22.11 6.92 14.62
C GLY A 294 -21.52 6.62 16.00
N ASP A 295 -20.37 5.94 16.08
CA ASP A 295 -19.67 5.63 17.33
C ASP A 295 -19.09 6.89 17.99
N VAL A 296 -18.47 7.78 17.21
CA VAL A 296 -17.98 9.07 17.73
C VAL A 296 -19.14 9.91 18.26
N TRP A 297 -20.27 9.92 17.53
CA TRP A 297 -21.50 10.59 17.94
C TRP A 297 -22.17 9.96 19.16
N GLY A 298 -22.15 8.63 19.29
CA GLY A 298 -22.77 7.88 20.39
C GLY A 298 -21.97 7.82 21.70
N LEU A 299 -20.64 7.94 21.58
CA LEU A 299 -19.70 7.71 22.66
C LEU A 299 -18.94 8.99 23.06
N GLN A 300 -19.49 10.16 22.73
CA GLN A 300 -18.98 11.47 23.15
C GLN A 300 -18.70 11.50 24.67
N GLY A 301 -17.50 11.94 25.06
CA GLY A 301 -17.07 12.03 26.45
C GLY A 301 -16.81 10.69 27.15
N ARG A 302 -17.11 9.55 26.50
CA ARG A 302 -16.83 8.20 27.01
C ARG A 302 -15.68 7.54 26.24
N GLY A 303 -15.81 7.46 24.92
CA GLY A 303 -14.77 6.91 24.03
C GLY A 303 -13.95 7.99 23.33
N PHE A 304 -14.54 9.17 23.09
CA PHE A 304 -13.94 10.26 22.31
C PHE A 304 -14.10 11.61 22.99
N ASN A 305 -13.03 12.41 23.02
CA ASN A 305 -13.05 13.76 23.55
C ASN A 305 -13.26 14.78 22.43
N ILE A 306 -14.52 15.09 22.16
CA ILE A 306 -14.93 15.93 21.02
C ILE A 306 -14.58 17.42 21.14
N GLY A 307 -14.13 17.87 22.33
CA GLY A 307 -13.64 19.24 22.55
C GLY A 307 -12.22 19.46 22.02
N TYR A 308 -11.57 18.39 21.56
CA TYR A 308 -10.22 18.40 21.02
C TYR A 308 -10.19 17.73 19.64
N GLU A 309 -9.08 17.90 18.94
CA GLU A 309 -8.72 17.19 17.73
C GLU A 309 -7.28 16.70 17.79
N ILE A 310 -7.01 15.58 17.11
CA ILE A 310 -5.68 15.03 16.93
C ILE A 310 -4.97 15.81 15.83
N GLY A 311 -3.66 15.95 15.99
CA GLY A 311 -2.79 16.40 14.91
C GLY A 311 -1.34 16.04 15.17
N THR A 312 -0.46 16.94 14.74
CA THR A 312 0.99 16.77 14.85
C THR A 312 1.62 18.01 15.49
N ASP A 313 2.79 17.82 16.09
CA ASP A 313 3.61 18.89 16.68
C ASP A 313 4.12 19.92 15.66
N ASN A 314 4.14 19.57 14.37
CA ASN A 314 4.43 20.49 13.27
C ASN A 314 3.19 21.28 12.77
N GLY A 315 2.04 21.14 13.45
CA GLY A 315 0.86 21.99 13.25
C GLY A 315 -0.20 21.44 12.29
N GLN A 316 -0.13 20.17 11.87
CA GLN A 316 -1.24 19.57 11.13
C GLN A 316 -2.41 19.35 12.07
N LYS A 317 -3.63 19.66 11.60
CA LYS A 317 -4.90 19.41 12.27
C LYS A 317 -5.68 18.40 11.46
N TRP A 318 -6.04 17.25 12.04
CA TRP A 318 -6.72 16.19 11.30
C TRP A 318 -8.25 16.25 11.43
N GLY A 319 -8.80 17.12 12.30
CA GLY A 319 -10.24 17.22 12.52
C GLY A 319 -10.89 16.02 13.25
N ILE A 320 -10.10 15.01 13.62
CA ILE A 320 -10.52 13.78 14.28
C ILE A 320 -10.42 13.97 15.81
N PRO A 321 -11.43 13.62 16.62
CA PRO A 321 -11.33 13.73 18.06
C PRO A 321 -10.39 12.67 18.65
N PRO A 322 -9.60 13.01 19.69
CA PRO A 322 -8.78 12.03 20.38
C PRO A 322 -9.64 11.01 21.14
N TYR A 323 -9.10 9.80 21.26
CA TYR A 323 -9.65 8.80 22.17
C TYR A 323 -9.51 9.26 23.61
N VAL A 324 -10.47 8.93 24.47
CA VAL A 324 -10.32 9.09 25.93
C VAL A 324 -9.48 7.94 26.45
N THR A 325 -8.15 8.09 26.51
CA THR A 325 -7.23 6.96 26.79
C THR A 325 -7.12 6.59 28.28
N ASP A 326 -7.72 7.38 29.16
CA ASP A 326 -7.76 7.14 30.60
C ASP A 326 -8.84 6.10 30.98
N GLY A 327 -8.48 4.82 30.98
CA GLY A 327 -9.28 3.74 31.59
C GLY A 327 -9.54 2.52 30.68
N GLU A 328 -10.27 1.54 31.20
CA GLU A 328 -10.57 0.28 30.49
C GLU A 328 -11.54 0.46 29.32
N ALA A 329 -12.42 1.47 29.36
CA ALA A 329 -13.42 1.72 28.30
C ALA A 329 -12.77 1.97 26.92
N TYR A 330 -11.59 2.60 26.88
CA TYR A 330 -10.83 2.76 25.63
C TYR A 330 -10.39 1.42 25.05
N TYR A 331 -9.86 0.54 25.90
CA TYR A 331 -9.39 -0.77 25.48
C TYR A 331 -10.55 -1.71 25.12
N GLU A 332 -11.70 -1.59 25.79
CA GLU A 332 -12.93 -2.28 25.40
C GLU A 332 -13.41 -1.84 24.01
N LEU A 333 -13.43 -0.52 23.74
CA LEU A 333 -13.78 0.04 22.45
C LEU A 333 -12.85 -0.49 21.34
N MET A 334 -11.54 -0.49 21.58
CA MET A 334 -10.56 -1.02 20.64
C MET A 334 -10.71 -2.53 20.45
N ASN A 335 -10.94 -3.28 21.52
CA ASN A 335 -11.18 -4.71 21.44
C ASN A 335 -12.44 -5.03 20.61
N ASP A 336 -13.52 -4.26 20.77
CA ASP A 336 -14.74 -4.46 19.97
C ASP A 336 -14.51 -4.13 18.49
N ARG A 337 -13.76 -3.07 18.19
CA ARG A 337 -13.32 -2.74 16.81
C ARG A 337 -12.54 -3.89 16.18
N ILE A 338 -11.52 -4.39 16.87
CA ILE A 338 -10.67 -5.46 16.33
C ILE A 338 -11.45 -6.78 16.24
N ARG A 339 -12.29 -7.12 17.23
CA ARG A 339 -13.16 -8.30 17.19
C ARG A 339 -14.12 -8.25 15.99
N TYR A 340 -14.67 -7.08 15.69
CA TYR A 340 -15.52 -6.90 14.52
C TYR A 340 -14.74 -7.13 13.23
N LEU A 341 -13.52 -6.59 13.11
CA LEU A 341 -12.71 -6.77 11.90
C LEU A 341 -12.14 -8.18 11.75
N ALA A 342 -11.91 -8.89 12.86
CA ALA A 342 -11.28 -10.23 12.89
C ALA A 342 -12.02 -11.29 12.05
N GLN A 343 -13.31 -11.11 11.80
CA GLN A 343 -14.08 -12.03 10.95
C GLN A 343 -13.73 -11.87 9.45
N TYR A 344 -13.12 -10.76 9.04
CA TYR A 344 -12.84 -10.45 7.64
C TYR A 344 -11.35 -10.48 7.29
N ILE A 345 -10.43 -10.47 8.27
CA ILE A 345 -8.99 -10.25 8.06
C ILE A 345 -8.14 -11.32 8.77
N ASP A 346 -6.87 -11.43 8.41
CA ASP A 346 -5.86 -12.28 9.08
C ASP A 346 -4.85 -11.45 9.86
N ILE A 347 -4.54 -10.26 9.33
CA ILE A 347 -3.50 -9.39 9.85
C ILE A 347 -4.07 -7.98 10.00
N VAL A 348 -3.86 -7.37 11.16
CA VAL A 348 -4.12 -5.94 11.37
C VAL A 348 -2.80 -5.21 11.18
N PHE A 349 -2.78 -4.25 10.26
CA PHE A 349 -1.74 -3.25 10.20
C PHE A 349 -2.25 -1.99 10.92
N LEU A 350 -1.62 -1.65 12.04
CA LEU A 350 -1.97 -0.48 12.84
C LEU A 350 -1.38 0.78 12.19
N ASP A 351 -2.24 1.57 11.53
CA ASP A 351 -1.90 2.90 11.04
C ASP A 351 -1.41 3.79 12.18
N HIS A 352 -0.45 4.67 11.88
CA HIS A 352 0.16 5.60 12.83
C HIS A 352 0.36 4.97 14.22
N MET A 353 1.09 3.84 14.30
CA MET A 353 1.19 3.05 15.53
C MET A 353 1.73 3.86 16.72
N CYS A 354 2.53 4.89 16.42
CA CYS A 354 3.00 5.91 17.36
C CYS A 354 1.86 6.66 18.07
N GLY A 355 0.71 6.87 17.43
CA GLY A 355 -0.46 7.50 18.03
C GLY A 355 -1.06 6.73 19.21
N TYR A 356 -0.89 5.40 19.24
CA TYR A 356 -1.30 4.57 20.39
C TYR A 356 -0.37 4.71 21.59
N ALA A 357 0.85 5.23 21.40
CA ALA A 357 1.75 5.53 22.49
C ALA A 357 1.24 6.75 23.28
N THR A 358 0.96 7.83 22.55
CA THR A 358 0.32 9.07 23.04
C THR A 358 -0.17 9.92 21.87
N GLN A 359 -1.22 10.70 22.11
CA GLN A 359 -1.90 11.54 21.13
C GLN A 359 -1.40 12.99 21.23
N TYR A 360 -1.14 13.65 20.10
CA TYR A 360 -0.94 15.10 20.08
C TYR A 360 -2.30 15.78 19.86
N ILE A 361 -2.76 16.55 20.85
CA ILE A 361 -4.12 17.09 20.91
C ILE A 361 -4.12 18.62 20.91
N MET A 362 -5.09 19.20 20.22
CA MET A 362 -5.38 20.64 20.17
C MET A 362 -6.86 20.87 20.42
N LYS A 363 -7.25 22.01 20.98
CA LYS A 363 -8.66 22.38 21.11
C LYS A 363 -9.29 22.48 19.72
N TYR A 364 -10.43 21.82 19.57
CA TYR A 364 -11.15 21.82 18.30
C TYR A 364 -11.60 23.24 17.94
N GLY A 365 -11.24 23.69 16.74
CA GLY A 365 -11.63 25.00 16.22
C GLY A 365 -10.89 26.20 16.84
N ASP A 366 -9.85 25.99 17.64
CA ASP A 366 -8.98 27.06 18.14
C ASP A 366 -7.68 27.11 17.34
N ASP A 367 -7.54 28.12 16.49
CA ASP A 367 -6.32 28.33 15.69
C ASP A 367 -5.13 28.83 16.51
N ASN A 368 -5.35 29.24 17.76
CA ASN A 368 -4.28 29.69 18.66
C ASN A 368 -3.80 28.58 19.60
N ASP A 369 -4.44 27.40 19.63
CA ASP A 369 -3.94 26.29 20.42
C ASP A 369 -2.79 25.59 19.68
N HIS A 370 -1.58 25.74 20.20
CA HIS A 370 -0.38 25.10 19.66
C HIS A 370 -0.33 23.60 19.94
N GLY A 371 -1.25 23.07 20.75
CA GLY A 371 -1.35 21.65 21.06
C GLY A 371 -0.38 21.19 22.14
N ARG A 372 -0.55 19.93 22.52
CA ARG A 372 0.27 19.22 23.51
C ARG A 372 0.07 17.72 23.37
N TYR A 373 1.00 16.94 23.89
CA TYR A 373 0.73 15.52 24.08
C TYR A 373 -0.22 15.29 25.25
N GLU A 374 -1.18 14.37 25.07
CA GLU A 374 -2.12 13.94 26.12
C GLU A 374 -1.37 13.27 27.28
N ILE A 375 -0.41 12.40 26.95
CA ILE A 375 0.52 11.75 27.88
C ILE A 375 1.92 12.23 27.54
N ASP A 376 2.70 12.61 28.55
CA ASP A 376 4.10 13.02 28.39
C ASP A 376 4.90 11.94 27.61
N PRO A 377 5.48 12.27 26.43
CA PRO A 377 6.31 11.34 25.67
C PRO A 377 7.55 10.84 26.44
N GLN A 378 7.92 11.49 27.55
CA GLN A 378 9.00 11.05 28.44
C GLN A 378 8.55 9.96 29.43
N ASP A 379 7.24 9.75 29.65
CA ASP A 379 6.72 8.66 30.48
C ASP A 379 6.79 7.33 29.73
N ARG A 380 8.03 6.81 29.60
CA ARG A 380 8.35 5.59 28.86
C ARG A 380 7.50 4.40 29.28
N THR A 381 7.28 4.21 30.57
CA THR A 381 6.51 3.07 31.10
C THR A 381 5.08 3.11 30.56
N ARG A 382 4.44 4.29 30.59
CA ARG A 382 3.06 4.45 30.14
C ARG A 382 2.94 4.31 28.63
N ILE A 383 3.76 5.02 27.86
CA ILE A 383 3.62 5.02 26.39
C ILE A 383 3.99 3.66 25.76
N VAL A 384 4.99 2.94 26.30
CA VAL A 384 5.30 1.57 25.86
C VAL A 384 4.19 0.61 26.24
N GLY A 385 3.65 0.74 27.46
CA GLY A 385 2.54 -0.10 27.95
C GLY A 385 1.26 0.05 27.13
N ASN A 386 0.95 1.27 26.67
CA ASN A 386 -0.21 1.52 25.81
C ASN A 386 -0.09 0.78 24.48
N VAL A 387 1.04 0.91 23.79
CA VAL A 387 1.29 0.21 22.51
C VAL A 387 1.27 -1.30 22.71
N GLU A 388 1.91 -1.80 23.77
CA GLU A 388 1.90 -3.23 24.09
C GLU A 388 0.49 -3.76 24.32
N LYS A 389 -0.36 -3.03 25.07
CA LYS A 389 -1.75 -3.43 25.31
C LYS A 389 -2.56 -3.44 24.01
N MET A 390 -2.33 -2.46 23.12
CA MET A 390 -2.96 -2.41 21.80
C MET A 390 -2.58 -3.61 20.92
N ILE A 391 -1.29 -3.95 20.85
CA ILE A 391 -0.83 -5.16 20.15
C ILE A 391 -1.49 -6.41 20.75
N ARG A 392 -1.54 -6.52 22.08
CA ARG A 392 -2.14 -7.69 22.76
C ARG A 392 -3.64 -7.83 22.47
N ILE A 393 -4.37 -6.73 22.30
CA ILE A 393 -5.77 -6.76 21.85
C ILE A 393 -5.86 -7.43 20.48
N VAL A 394 -5.02 -7.04 19.52
CA VAL A 394 -4.99 -7.67 18.19
C VAL A 394 -4.73 -9.18 18.29
N LEU A 395 -3.67 -9.56 19.00
CA LEU A 395 -3.29 -10.96 19.17
C LEU A 395 -4.37 -11.78 19.88
N SER A 396 -5.09 -11.19 20.84
CA SER A 396 -6.18 -11.86 21.59
C SER A 396 -7.36 -12.27 20.71
N GLN A 397 -7.53 -11.64 19.55
CA GLN A 397 -8.56 -12.00 18.57
C GLN A 397 -8.09 -13.07 17.57
N GLY A 398 -6.89 -13.62 17.76
CA GLY A 398 -6.30 -14.64 16.87
C GLY A 398 -5.70 -14.07 15.58
N LEU A 399 -5.48 -12.75 15.52
CA LEU A 399 -4.90 -12.06 14.36
C LEU A 399 -3.38 -11.90 14.51
N GLU A 400 -2.70 -11.75 13.38
CA GLU A 400 -1.34 -11.20 13.35
C GLU A 400 -1.38 -9.67 13.43
N ALA A 401 -0.29 -9.08 13.93
CA ALA A 401 -0.13 -7.63 14.05
C ALA A 401 1.07 -7.15 13.23
N GLY A 402 0.88 -6.03 12.55
CA GLY A 402 1.90 -5.16 11.99
C GLY A 402 1.51 -3.70 12.25
N GLY A 403 2.31 -2.75 11.77
CA GLY A 403 1.92 -1.35 11.90
C GLY A 403 2.98 -0.37 11.44
N GLU A 404 2.54 0.87 11.26
CA GLU A 404 3.40 1.97 10.88
C GLU A 404 4.19 2.45 12.10
N THR A 405 5.49 2.15 12.13
CA THR A 405 6.38 2.56 13.22
C THR A 405 6.98 3.96 13.04
N LEU A 406 6.58 4.70 12.00
CA LEU A 406 7.10 6.03 11.71
C LEU A 406 6.51 7.07 12.67
N GLY A 407 7.34 8.04 13.08
CA GLY A 407 6.95 9.10 14.00
C GLY A 407 8.17 9.86 14.54
N ASP A 408 7.96 10.71 15.53
CA ASP A 408 9.07 11.30 16.29
C ASP A 408 9.86 10.22 17.05
N ILE A 409 11.10 10.56 17.40
CA ILE A 409 12.07 9.63 17.99
C ILE A 409 11.53 9.00 19.28
N GLN A 410 10.83 9.76 20.11
CA GLN A 410 10.33 9.31 21.41
C GLN A 410 9.22 8.27 21.24
N ARG A 411 8.21 8.54 20.40
CA ARG A 411 7.11 7.60 20.15
C ARG A 411 7.56 6.42 19.31
N GLN A 412 8.36 6.62 18.26
CA GLN A 412 8.90 5.53 17.44
C GLN A 412 9.69 4.54 18.32
N SER A 413 10.60 5.03 19.16
CA SER A 413 11.37 4.14 20.04
C SER A 413 10.52 3.43 21.11
N ALA A 414 9.35 3.97 21.46
CA ALA A 414 8.41 3.31 22.36
C ALA A 414 7.68 2.16 21.66
N VAL A 415 7.26 2.39 20.40
CA VAL A 415 6.66 1.36 19.55
C VAL A 415 7.66 0.22 19.29
N GLU A 416 8.89 0.54 18.90
CA GLU A 416 9.96 -0.45 18.68
C GLU A 416 10.28 -1.25 19.96
N GLU A 417 10.22 -0.61 21.14
CA GLU A 417 10.38 -1.33 22.41
C GLU A 417 9.18 -2.25 22.71
N ALA A 418 7.95 -1.78 22.51
CA ALA A 418 6.74 -2.59 22.70
C ALA A 418 6.73 -3.82 21.77
N ILE A 419 7.09 -3.63 20.50
CA ILE A 419 7.26 -4.72 19.52
C ILE A 419 8.29 -5.73 20.03
N ARG A 420 9.48 -5.28 20.44
CA ARG A 420 10.52 -6.18 20.98
C ARG A 420 10.05 -6.95 22.23
N ARG A 421 9.29 -6.30 23.12
CA ARG A 421 8.70 -6.97 24.30
C ARG A 421 7.72 -8.06 23.92
N VAL A 422 6.80 -7.77 22.99
CA VAL A 422 5.82 -8.75 22.51
C VAL A 422 6.50 -9.91 21.76
N ASN A 423 7.54 -9.62 20.96
CA ASN A 423 8.33 -10.63 20.26
C ASN A 423 8.98 -11.64 21.22
N MET A 424 9.42 -11.21 22.42
CA MET A 424 9.96 -12.12 23.44
C MET A 424 8.95 -13.19 23.89
N TYR A 425 7.65 -12.95 23.73
CA TYR A 425 6.58 -13.90 24.02
C TYR A 425 6.19 -14.79 22.82
N GLY A 426 6.97 -14.76 21.73
CA GLY A 426 6.80 -15.66 20.59
C GLY A 426 5.83 -15.17 19.49
N HIS A 427 5.52 -13.87 19.47
CA HIS A 427 4.68 -13.25 18.45
C HIS A 427 5.53 -12.35 17.54
N PRO A 428 5.99 -12.80 16.35
CA PRO A 428 6.91 -12.04 15.51
C PRO A 428 6.18 -10.90 14.78
N ILE A 429 6.31 -9.68 15.31
CA ILE A 429 5.73 -8.46 14.74
C ILE A 429 6.85 -7.68 14.04
N PRO A 430 6.82 -7.50 12.71
CA PRO A 430 7.91 -6.86 11.99
C PRO A 430 7.97 -5.35 12.25
N GLU A 431 9.19 -4.80 12.25
CA GLU A 431 9.40 -3.35 12.22
C GLU A 431 9.32 -2.83 10.78
N MET A 432 8.63 -1.70 10.57
CA MET A 432 8.47 -1.10 9.25
C MET A 432 9.76 -0.39 8.80
N HIS A 433 10.18 -0.70 7.57
CA HIS A 433 11.33 -0.06 6.91
C HIS A 433 10.91 0.45 5.53
N VAL A 434 10.80 1.77 5.36
CA VAL A 434 10.47 2.39 4.06
C VAL A 434 11.76 2.76 3.35
N ALA A 435 12.09 2.06 2.26
CA ALA A 435 13.40 2.15 1.61
C ALA A 435 13.79 3.59 1.22
N PRO A 436 12.91 4.42 0.62
CA PRO A 436 13.26 5.81 0.31
C PRO A 436 13.51 6.72 1.53
N HIS A 437 12.95 6.39 2.71
CA HIS A 437 12.97 7.27 3.90
C HIS A 437 14.03 6.89 4.93
N LYS A 438 14.38 5.61 5.07
CA LYS A 438 15.38 5.14 6.04
C LYS A 438 16.80 5.37 5.52
N ASN A 439 17.25 6.63 5.56
CA ASN A 439 18.61 7.04 5.25
C ASN A 439 19.14 8.09 6.23
N PHE A 440 20.46 8.18 6.35
CA PHE A 440 21.16 9.26 7.04
C PHE A 440 21.94 10.10 6.04
N SER A 441 21.50 11.33 5.78
CA SER A 441 22.14 12.23 4.80
C SER A 441 22.34 11.59 3.42
N GLY A 442 21.34 10.82 2.95
CA GLY A 442 21.40 10.11 1.67
C GLY A 442 22.22 8.81 1.68
N GLN A 443 22.62 8.31 2.85
CA GLN A 443 23.21 6.97 3.00
C GLN A 443 22.14 5.99 3.49
N TYR A 444 21.90 4.93 2.71
CA TYR A 444 20.86 3.94 2.96
C TYR A 444 21.43 2.69 3.63
N ALA A 445 20.59 1.99 4.41
CA ALA A 445 20.96 0.72 5.04
C ALA A 445 21.12 -0.39 3.98
N ASP A 446 22.04 -1.34 4.20
CA ASP A 446 22.18 -2.52 3.33
C ASP A 446 20.99 -3.48 3.57
N PRO A 447 20.06 -3.64 2.60
CA PRO A 447 18.91 -4.54 2.70
C PRO A 447 19.26 -6.01 2.98
N ARG A 448 20.51 -6.48 2.82
CA ARG A 448 20.94 -7.84 3.19
C ARG A 448 21.27 -8.00 4.67
N THR A 449 21.39 -6.89 5.38
CA THR A 449 21.72 -6.86 6.82
C THR A 449 20.53 -6.43 7.67
N LEU A 450 19.37 -6.20 7.05
CA LEU A 450 18.13 -5.94 7.78
C LEU A 450 17.81 -7.12 8.68
N PRO A 451 17.37 -6.87 9.93
CA PRO A 451 16.90 -7.94 10.81
C PRO A 451 15.78 -8.74 10.14
N GLU A 452 15.74 -10.05 10.38
CA GLU A 452 14.71 -10.95 9.81
C GLU A 452 13.29 -10.47 10.14
N ASN A 453 13.09 -9.91 11.34
CA ASN A 453 11.84 -9.33 11.80
C ASN A 453 11.63 -7.89 11.28
N THR A 454 11.84 -7.68 9.98
CA THR A 454 11.63 -6.40 9.28
C THR A 454 10.61 -6.61 8.16
N GLU A 455 9.75 -5.61 7.96
CA GLU A 455 8.95 -5.47 6.75
C GLU A 455 9.49 -4.30 5.92
N LEU A 456 10.04 -4.62 4.75
CA LEU A 456 10.68 -3.67 3.85
C LEU A 456 9.69 -3.19 2.78
N PHE A 457 9.33 -1.91 2.81
CA PHE A 457 8.42 -1.25 1.87
C PHE A 457 9.19 -0.54 0.76
N LEU A 458 8.81 -0.78 -0.50
CA LEU A 458 9.38 -0.05 -1.64
C LEU A 458 8.93 1.41 -1.66
N SER A 459 7.65 1.63 -1.39
CA SER A 459 7.02 2.92 -1.12
C SER A 459 5.72 2.69 -0.33
N THR A 460 4.91 3.73 -0.14
CA THR A 460 3.58 3.65 0.47
C THR A 460 2.55 4.41 -0.38
N HIS A 461 1.28 4.32 -0.03
CA HIS A 461 0.20 5.04 -0.71
C HIS A 461 0.30 6.57 -0.56
N ASP A 462 1.07 7.07 0.41
CA ASP A 462 1.32 8.50 0.64
C ASP A 462 2.55 9.04 -0.08
N LEU A 463 3.36 8.15 -0.65
CA LEU A 463 4.59 8.53 -1.34
C LEU A 463 4.38 8.67 -2.85
N PRO A 464 5.20 9.52 -3.51
CA PRO A 464 5.34 9.47 -4.95
C PRO A 464 5.70 8.05 -5.41
N THR A 465 5.30 7.69 -6.63
CA THR A 465 5.71 6.39 -7.20
C THR A 465 7.23 6.30 -7.26
N ILE A 466 7.76 5.07 -7.25
CA ILE A 466 9.21 4.86 -7.29
C ILE A 466 9.87 5.56 -8.48
N VAL A 467 9.21 5.60 -9.65
CA VAL A 467 9.69 6.33 -10.83
C VAL A 467 9.73 7.84 -10.58
N GLN A 468 8.71 8.41 -9.93
CA GLN A 468 8.70 9.83 -9.56
C GLN A 468 9.82 10.18 -8.58
N ILE A 469 10.11 9.30 -7.63
CA ILE A 469 11.25 9.45 -6.69
C ILE A 469 12.57 9.46 -7.48
N LEU A 470 12.78 8.52 -8.40
CA LEU A 470 14.00 8.45 -9.22
C LEU A 470 14.17 9.65 -10.18
N CYS A 471 13.07 10.19 -10.68
CA CYS A 471 13.05 11.41 -11.49
C CYS A 471 13.10 12.69 -10.65
N GLY A 472 12.98 12.60 -9.31
CA GLY A 472 12.97 13.74 -8.40
C GLY A 472 11.80 14.71 -8.61
N THR A 473 10.73 14.27 -9.28
CA THR A 473 9.58 15.12 -9.63
C THR A 473 8.27 14.33 -9.65
N ARG A 474 7.18 14.98 -9.22
CA ARG A 474 5.78 14.55 -9.41
C ARG A 474 5.04 15.64 -10.15
N GLY A 475 4.66 15.38 -11.40
CA GLY A 475 4.13 16.37 -12.32
C GLY A 475 5.18 17.46 -12.55
N SER A 476 4.79 18.70 -12.29
CA SER A 476 5.70 19.85 -12.26
C SER A 476 6.35 20.10 -10.90
N VAL A 477 5.97 19.35 -9.86
CA VAL A 477 6.46 19.54 -8.49
C VAL A 477 7.80 18.85 -8.31
N VAL A 478 8.80 19.60 -7.85
CA VAL A 478 10.11 19.08 -7.48
C VAL A 478 10.06 18.43 -6.11
N LEU A 479 10.55 17.21 -6.01
CA LEU A 479 10.55 16.42 -4.78
C LEU A 479 11.86 16.59 -4.02
N ASN A 480 12.05 17.76 -3.38
CA ASN A 480 13.30 18.13 -2.72
C ASN A 480 13.76 17.11 -1.66
N ASP A 481 12.81 16.53 -0.91
CA ASP A 481 13.12 15.53 0.12
C ASP A 481 13.79 14.28 -0.46
N PHE A 482 13.60 13.97 -1.74
CA PHE A 482 14.27 12.85 -2.41
C PHE A 482 15.49 13.29 -3.22
N ARG A 483 15.56 14.57 -3.62
CA ARG A 483 16.69 15.13 -4.40
C ARG A 483 17.88 15.56 -3.55
N TYR A 484 17.66 15.92 -2.29
CA TYR A 484 18.72 16.49 -1.45
C TYR A 484 19.10 15.59 -0.26
N PRO A 485 20.41 15.46 0.03
CA PRO A 485 21.55 16.03 -0.73
C PRO A 485 21.67 15.47 -2.16
N GLU A 486 22.39 16.14 -3.06
CA GLU A 486 22.38 15.86 -4.52
C GLU A 486 22.67 14.39 -4.89
N HIS A 487 23.44 13.69 -4.07
CA HIS A 487 23.74 12.27 -4.25
C HIS A 487 22.65 11.30 -3.78
N LYS A 488 21.53 11.78 -3.25
CA LYS A 488 20.53 10.93 -2.59
C LYS A 488 19.91 9.90 -3.55
N ILE A 489 19.51 10.33 -4.76
CA ILE A 489 18.94 9.40 -5.77
C ILE A 489 20.01 8.42 -6.27
N ALA A 490 21.22 8.91 -6.54
CA ALA A 490 22.32 8.04 -6.97
C ALA A 490 22.65 6.97 -5.92
N ASN A 491 22.74 7.38 -4.65
CA ASN A 491 22.95 6.46 -3.54
C ASN A 491 21.79 5.50 -3.35
N PHE A 492 20.54 5.96 -3.49
CA PHE A 492 19.39 5.08 -3.41
C PHE A 492 19.44 3.99 -4.47
N LEU A 493 19.73 4.32 -5.74
CA LEU A 493 19.87 3.34 -6.82
C LEU A 493 21.00 2.34 -6.56
N SER A 494 22.18 2.84 -6.17
CA SER A 494 23.34 1.98 -5.92
C SER A 494 23.17 1.13 -4.66
N GLN A 495 22.73 1.71 -3.56
CA GLN A 495 22.65 1.06 -2.25
C GLN A 495 21.33 0.33 -2.00
N GLN A 496 20.31 0.40 -2.85
CA GLN A 496 19.09 -0.42 -2.68
C GLN A 496 18.90 -1.39 -3.84
N PHE A 497 19.37 -1.04 -5.04
CA PHE A 497 19.18 -1.84 -6.26
C PHE A 497 20.48 -2.20 -6.97
N GLY A 498 21.65 -1.80 -6.47
CA GLY A 498 22.94 -2.26 -7.00
C GLY A 498 23.18 -1.77 -8.42
N ILE A 499 22.47 -0.72 -8.82
CA ILE A 499 22.61 -0.03 -10.08
C ILE A 499 23.59 1.11 -9.83
N LEU A 500 24.83 0.96 -10.31
CA LEU A 500 25.86 1.96 -10.04
C LEU A 500 25.61 3.20 -10.90
N THR A 501 25.47 4.33 -10.23
CA THR A 501 25.18 5.62 -10.88
C THR A 501 25.72 6.78 -10.05
N THR A 502 25.60 8.00 -10.58
CA THR A 502 26.25 9.22 -10.10
C THR A 502 25.26 10.38 -10.05
N PRO A 503 25.58 11.46 -9.31
CA PRO A 503 24.85 12.72 -9.41
C PRO A 503 24.87 13.36 -10.81
N ASN A 504 25.83 13.02 -11.69
CA ASN A 504 25.83 13.49 -13.08
C ASN A 504 24.73 12.82 -13.94
N GLN A 505 24.23 11.66 -13.50
CA GLN A 505 23.19 10.89 -14.18
C GLN A 505 21.82 10.98 -13.50
N THR A 506 21.73 11.56 -12.30
CA THR A 506 20.50 11.64 -11.50
C THR A 506 20.12 13.09 -11.17
N PRO A 507 18.82 13.44 -11.02
CA PRO A 507 17.65 12.60 -11.20
C PRO A 507 17.51 12.04 -12.63
N LEU A 508 16.81 10.92 -12.77
CA LEU A 508 16.60 10.28 -14.07
C LEU A 508 15.53 11.00 -14.90
N SER A 509 15.59 10.83 -16.23
CA SER A 509 14.48 11.22 -17.12
C SER A 509 13.52 10.03 -17.30
N PRO A 510 12.18 10.24 -17.29
CA PRO A 510 11.21 9.16 -17.49
C PRO A 510 11.41 8.34 -18.76
N GLU A 511 11.80 8.99 -19.85
CA GLU A 511 12.08 8.39 -21.16
C GLU A 511 13.33 7.50 -21.17
N ASP A 512 14.25 7.73 -20.23
CA ASP A 512 15.51 6.99 -20.10
C ASP A 512 15.30 5.67 -19.32
N ILE A 513 14.29 5.61 -18.44
CA ILE A 513 13.99 4.43 -17.62
C ILE A 513 13.32 3.37 -18.51
N THR A 514 13.80 2.13 -18.45
CA THR A 514 13.24 1.02 -19.22
C THR A 514 12.58 -0.04 -18.33
N THR A 515 11.70 -0.84 -18.93
CA THR A 515 11.11 -2.02 -18.27
C THR A 515 12.18 -3.00 -17.77
N GLU A 516 13.31 -3.12 -18.48
CA GLU A 516 14.41 -4.00 -18.07
C GLU A 516 15.09 -3.51 -16.78
N MET A 517 15.28 -2.19 -16.64
CA MET A 517 15.72 -1.58 -15.38
C MET A 517 14.70 -1.84 -14.26
N GLY A 518 13.40 -1.67 -14.52
CA GLY A 518 12.36 -1.92 -13.53
C GLY A 518 12.30 -3.38 -13.06
N ILE A 519 12.45 -4.34 -13.98
CA ILE A 519 12.58 -5.77 -13.65
C ILE A 519 13.81 -6.00 -12.76
N ALA A 520 14.97 -5.43 -13.09
CA ALA A 520 16.17 -5.57 -12.28
C ALA A 520 16.02 -4.97 -10.88
N MET A 521 15.31 -3.84 -10.75
CA MET A 521 14.99 -3.25 -9.45
C MET A 521 14.08 -4.17 -8.61
N LEU A 522 13.02 -4.73 -9.19
CA LEU A 522 12.15 -5.70 -8.51
C LEU A 522 12.94 -6.95 -8.07
N GLU A 523 13.79 -7.47 -8.95
CA GLU A 523 14.68 -8.58 -8.65
C GLU A 523 15.60 -8.28 -7.46
N ALA A 524 16.23 -7.09 -7.45
CA ALA A 524 17.11 -6.64 -6.38
C ALA A 524 16.36 -6.34 -5.07
N PHE A 525 15.12 -5.87 -5.14
CA PHE A 525 14.35 -5.59 -3.93
C PHE A 525 13.94 -6.89 -3.22
N MET A 526 13.59 -7.92 -4.00
CA MET A 526 13.15 -9.22 -3.50
C MET A 526 14.25 -10.07 -2.84
N ILE A 527 15.52 -9.65 -2.81
CA ILE A 527 16.64 -10.36 -2.14
C ILE A 527 17.07 -9.79 -0.80
N SER A 528 16.40 -8.73 -0.31
CA SER A 528 16.65 -8.26 1.05
C SER A 528 16.60 -9.40 2.09
N SER A 529 17.27 -9.25 3.23
CA SER A 529 17.18 -10.17 4.37
C SER A 529 15.91 -9.94 5.20
N ALA A 530 15.13 -8.91 4.89
CA ALA A 530 13.85 -8.65 5.54
C ALA A 530 12.90 -9.85 5.37
N GLY A 531 12.25 -10.27 6.46
CA GLY A 531 11.32 -11.41 6.46
C GLY A 531 10.05 -11.14 5.64
N THR A 532 9.69 -9.87 5.44
CA THR A 532 8.59 -9.46 4.55
C THR A 532 9.06 -8.33 3.62
N VAL A 533 8.71 -8.41 2.34
CA VAL A 533 8.91 -7.33 1.36
C VAL A 533 7.56 -6.90 0.82
N THR A 534 7.30 -5.60 0.86
CA THR A 534 5.99 -5.01 0.54
C THR A 534 6.12 -4.01 -0.60
N ILE A 535 5.35 -4.23 -1.67
CA ILE A 535 5.38 -3.41 -2.88
C ILE A 535 3.96 -2.95 -3.21
N PRO A 536 3.69 -1.64 -3.28
CA PRO A 536 2.41 -1.15 -3.80
C PRO A 536 2.17 -1.59 -5.24
N LEU A 537 0.94 -2.01 -5.57
CA LEU A 537 0.58 -2.40 -6.94
C LEU A 537 0.87 -1.26 -7.95
N GLN A 538 0.70 0.00 -7.53
CA GLN A 538 1.05 1.19 -8.33
C GLN A 538 2.53 1.19 -8.77
N ASP A 539 3.46 0.72 -7.92
CA ASP A 539 4.89 0.71 -8.23
C ASP A 539 5.28 -0.47 -9.12
N ILE A 540 4.56 -1.59 -9.04
CA ILE A 540 4.72 -2.68 -10.02
C ILE A 540 4.40 -2.15 -11.42
N PHE A 541 3.29 -1.38 -11.56
CA PHE A 541 2.99 -0.70 -12.82
C PHE A 541 4.04 0.35 -13.20
N ALA A 542 4.50 1.16 -12.24
CA ALA A 542 5.52 2.18 -12.48
C ALA A 542 6.83 1.57 -13.03
N LEU A 543 7.29 0.45 -12.48
CA LEU A 543 8.52 -0.20 -12.89
C LEU A 543 8.39 -0.96 -14.22
N LEU A 544 7.22 -1.53 -14.52
CA LEU A 544 7.02 -2.27 -15.76
C LEU A 544 6.61 -1.39 -16.94
N PHE A 545 5.97 -0.24 -16.69
CA PHE A 545 5.54 0.74 -17.69
C PHE A 545 6.06 2.16 -17.37
N PRO A 546 7.38 2.35 -17.19
CA PRO A 546 7.93 3.60 -16.69
C PRO A 546 7.67 4.80 -17.60
N GLN A 547 7.56 4.61 -18.92
CA GLN A 547 7.24 5.73 -19.83
C GLN A 547 5.75 6.11 -19.81
N GLU A 548 4.88 5.15 -19.51
CA GLU A 548 3.44 5.41 -19.39
C GLU A 548 3.12 6.09 -18.07
N VAL A 549 3.71 5.59 -16.98
CA VAL A 549 3.59 6.16 -15.64
C VAL A 549 4.34 7.48 -15.55
N GLY A 550 5.64 7.43 -15.81
CA GLY A 550 6.54 8.57 -15.78
C GLY A 550 6.40 9.39 -14.50
N VAL A 551 6.37 10.70 -14.67
CA VAL A 551 6.19 11.64 -13.56
C VAL A 551 4.74 12.11 -13.41
N LYS A 552 3.77 11.48 -14.09
CA LYS A 552 2.41 12.02 -14.16
C LYS A 552 1.71 11.93 -12.80
N GLU A 553 1.18 13.05 -12.32
CA GLU A 553 0.59 13.17 -10.99
C GLU A 553 -0.58 12.19 -10.77
N TYR A 554 -1.37 11.90 -11.81
CA TYR A 554 -2.54 11.03 -11.71
C TYR A 554 -2.26 9.56 -11.35
N TYR A 555 -0.99 9.11 -11.33
CA TYR A 555 -0.64 7.79 -10.82
C TYR A 555 -0.46 7.74 -9.29
N ASN A 556 -0.55 8.87 -8.61
CA ASN A 556 -0.53 8.92 -7.16
C ASN A 556 -1.93 8.63 -6.62
N LEU A 557 -2.00 7.74 -5.62
CA LEU A 557 -3.23 7.51 -4.89
C LEU A 557 -3.52 8.64 -3.90
N ASN A 558 -2.49 9.23 -3.29
CA ASN A 558 -2.64 10.30 -2.33
C ASN A 558 -1.49 11.30 -2.40
N ILE A 559 -1.80 12.55 -2.04
CA ILE A 559 -0.84 13.60 -1.74
C ILE A 559 -1.10 14.07 -0.31
N ALA A 560 -0.28 13.60 0.62
CA ALA A 560 -0.40 13.92 2.03
C ALA A 560 -0.47 15.45 2.26
N GLY A 561 -1.37 15.85 3.18
CA GLY A 561 -1.61 17.26 3.51
C GLY A 561 -2.56 18.00 2.55
N THR A 562 -3.19 17.31 1.58
CA THR A 562 -4.19 17.91 0.68
C THR A 562 -5.58 17.25 0.84
N SER A 563 -6.63 17.91 0.32
CA SER A 563 -8.02 17.49 0.55
C SER A 563 -8.34 16.12 -0.04
N SER A 564 -9.19 15.36 0.65
CA SER A 564 -9.77 14.10 0.19
C SER A 564 -11.29 14.19 -0.04
N GLN A 565 -11.84 15.40 -0.17
CA GLN A 565 -13.25 15.58 -0.51
C GLN A 565 -13.54 15.00 -1.92
N VAL A 566 -14.76 14.54 -2.15
CA VAL A 566 -15.19 14.17 -3.51
C VAL A 566 -14.99 15.36 -4.44
N GLY A 567 -14.39 15.11 -5.61
CA GLY A 567 -14.08 16.15 -6.59
C GLY A 567 -12.79 16.94 -6.30
N ASN A 568 -12.01 16.62 -5.26
CA ASN A 568 -10.76 17.32 -4.93
C ASN A 568 -9.80 17.45 -6.15
N GLU A 569 -9.02 18.53 -6.19
CA GLU A 569 -8.19 18.90 -7.34
C GLU A 569 -7.16 17.83 -7.70
N ASN A 570 -6.52 17.24 -6.69
CA ASN A 570 -5.48 16.22 -6.84
C ASN A 570 -6.05 14.83 -7.17
N LYS A 571 -7.38 14.65 -7.06
CA LYS A 571 -8.08 13.37 -7.16
C LYS A 571 -7.56 12.31 -6.18
N ASN A 572 -7.17 12.73 -4.98
CA ASN A 572 -6.77 11.85 -3.89
C ASN A 572 -7.83 10.77 -3.68
N PHE A 573 -7.38 9.52 -3.56
CA PHE A 573 -8.15 8.31 -3.40
C PHE A 573 -9.30 8.14 -4.41
N SER A 574 -9.16 8.78 -5.57
CA SER A 574 -10.11 8.69 -6.67
C SER A 574 -9.47 8.17 -7.95
N ARG A 575 -8.16 7.93 -7.97
CA ARG A 575 -7.49 7.39 -9.16
C ARG A 575 -7.69 5.88 -9.26
N ILE A 576 -7.84 5.41 -10.48
CA ILE A 576 -7.96 4.00 -10.85
C ILE A 576 -6.60 3.56 -11.40
N LEU A 577 -6.18 2.35 -11.06
CA LEU A 577 -4.96 1.77 -11.58
C LEU A 577 -5.19 1.15 -12.97
N PRO A 578 -4.14 0.95 -13.77
CA PRO A 578 -4.25 0.15 -14.99
C PRO A 578 -4.86 -1.23 -14.70
N PRO A 579 -5.61 -1.81 -15.65
CA PRO A 579 -6.22 -3.12 -15.45
C PRO A 579 -5.15 -4.17 -15.15
N ILE A 580 -5.42 -5.07 -14.19
CA ILE A 580 -4.45 -6.08 -13.76
C ILE A 580 -3.90 -6.93 -14.93
N GLN A 581 -4.71 -7.13 -15.96
CA GLN A 581 -4.38 -7.83 -17.20
C GLN A 581 -3.19 -7.24 -17.96
N LYS A 582 -2.89 -5.96 -17.75
CA LYS A 582 -1.72 -5.32 -18.34
C LYS A 582 -0.41 -5.97 -17.84
N LEU A 583 -0.42 -6.61 -16.67
CA LEU A 583 0.72 -7.36 -16.14
C LEU A 583 0.85 -8.78 -16.71
N GLU A 584 -0.14 -9.27 -17.45
CA GLU A 584 -0.17 -10.62 -18.02
C GLU A 584 1.08 -10.96 -18.87
N PRO A 585 1.59 -10.06 -19.73
CA PRO A 585 2.81 -10.32 -20.51
C PRO A 585 4.07 -10.53 -19.65
N PHE A 586 4.03 -10.13 -18.38
CA PHE A 586 5.13 -10.25 -17.41
C PHE A 586 4.89 -11.36 -16.38
N ARG A 587 3.83 -12.17 -16.51
CA ARG A 587 3.44 -13.19 -15.52
C ARG A 587 4.60 -14.09 -15.10
N GLU A 588 5.31 -14.70 -16.06
CA GLU A 588 6.39 -15.64 -15.75
C GLU A 588 7.60 -14.93 -15.12
N GLN A 589 7.93 -13.72 -15.57
CA GLN A 589 9.01 -12.92 -14.98
C GLN A 589 8.66 -12.50 -13.55
N LEU A 590 7.43 -12.05 -13.30
CA LEU A 590 6.96 -11.72 -11.96
C LEU A 590 6.93 -12.95 -11.05
N LYS A 591 6.54 -14.10 -11.58
CA LYS A 591 6.60 -15.38 -10.87
C LYS A 591 8.02 -15.71 -10.45
N GLU A 592 8.99 -15.57 -11.35
CA GLU A 592 10.41 -15.74 -11.04
C GLU A 592 10.87 -14.76 -9.95
N ILE A 593 10.45 -13.48 -10.04
CA ILE A 593 10.80 -12.43 -9.07
C ILE A 593 10.25 -12.73 -7.68
N PHE A 594 8.96 -13.02 -7.54
CA PHE A 594 8.31 -13.17 -6.24
C PHE A 594 8.54 -14.54 -5.59
N THR A 595 8.89 -15.57 -6.38
CA THR A 595 9.20 -16.90 -5.84
C THR A 595 10.69 -17.18 -5.70
N ARG A 596 11.56 -16.24 -6.07
CA ARG A 596 13.01 -16.45 -6.03
C ARG A 596 13.49 -16.84 -4.63
N PRO A 597 14.30 -17.90 -4.50
CA PRO A 597 14.92 -18.26 -3.22
C PRO A 597 16.09 -17.32 -2.87
N GLY A 598 16.53 -16.49 -3.82
CA GLY A 598 17.68 -15.59 -3.75
C GLY A 598 18.46 -15.58 -5.08
N ARG A 599 19.24 -14.53 -5.33
CA ARG A 599 20.34 -14.50 -6.32
C ARG A 599 21.50 -13.72 -5.72
N PRO A 600 22.75 -14.00 -6.16
CA PRO A 600 23.86 -13.17 -5.75
C PRO A 600 23.64 -11.75 -6.28
N PHE A 601 23.81 -10.80 -5.37
CA PHE A 601 23.75 -9.39 -5.62
C PHE A 601 24.86 -8.78 -4.80
N ASP A 602 25.75 -8.11 -5.51
CA ASP A 602 26.91 -7.51 -4.91
C ASP A 602 26.60 -6.09 -4.55
N TYR A 603 26.75 -5.81 -3.27
CA TYR A 603 26.52 -4.47 -2.74
C TYR A 603 27.68 -3.57 -3.14
N PRO A 604 27.38 -2.41 -3.74
CA PRO A 604 28.44 -1.47 -4.00
C PRO A 604 29.00 -0.86 -2.72
N GLN A 605 30.29 -0.60 -2.77
CA GLN A 605 31.03 0.14 -1.77
C GLN A 605 31.67 1.37 -2.40
N ARG A 606 32.03 2.35 -1.57
CA ARG A 606 32.84 3.48 -2.00
C ARG A 606 34.28 3.01 -2.22
N LEU A 607 34.93 3.55 -3.26
CA LEU A 607 36.38 3.40 -3.38
C LEU A 607 37.06 4.27 -2.30
N THR A 608 38.31 3.96 -1.99
CA THR A 608 39.16 4.89 -1.26
C THR A 608 39.62 5.96 -2.25
N GLU A 609 39.15 7.19 -2.05
CA GLU A 609 39.39 8.31 -2.94
C GLU A 609 40.53 9.20 -2.42
N HIS A 610 41.47 9.54 -3.30
CA HIS A 610 42.51 10.55 -3.05
C HIS A 610 42.36 11.66 -4.11
N GLY A 611 41.34 12.49 -3.90
CA GLY A 611 40.87 13.52 -4.83
C GLY A 611 39.40 13.87 -4.54
N ASN A 612 38.81 14.76 -5.32
CA ASN A 612 37.38 15.11 -5.20
C ASN A 612 36.56 14.31 -6.21
N PHE A 613 36.40 13.01 -5.95
CA PHE A 613 35.60 12.12 -6.78
C PHE A 613 34.34 11.66 -6.05
N PHE A 614 33.43 11.07 -6.80
CA PHE A 614 32.33 10.28 -6.27
C PHE A 614 32.44 8.90 -6.89
N THR A 615 32.57 7.86 -6.06
CA THR A 615 32.89 6.52 -6.57
C THR A 615 31.96 5.44 -6.10
N TRP A 616 31.87 4.37 -6.88
CA TRP A 616 31.28 3.10 -6.49
C TRP A 616 32.11 1.95 -7.03
N ILE A 617 32.13 0.83 -6.32
CA ILE A 617 32.67 -0.43 -6.80
C ILE A 617 31.81 -1.60 -6.31
N ALA A 618 31.57 -2.59 -7.16
CA ALA A 618 30.87 -3.80 -6.81
C ALA A 618 31.49 -5.01 -7.52
N ASN A 619 31.34 -6.20 -6.92
CA ASN A 619 31.70 -7.45 -7.60
C ASN A 619 30.72 -7.74 -8.74
N ILE A 620 31.18 -8.49 -9.73
CA ILE A 620 30.31 -9.08 -10.76
C ILE A 620 30.22 -10.58 -10.49
N THR A 621 29.29 -10.97 -9.62
CA THR A 621 28.96 -12.37 -9.40
C THR A 621 28.22 -12.98 -10.59
N SER A 622 28.36 -14.30 -10.74
CA SER A 622 27.67 -15.06 -11.78
C SER A 622 26.15 -14.87 -11.67
N GLY A 623 25.53 -14.40 -12.76
CA GLY A 623 24.09 -14.16 -12.85
C GLY A 623 23.62 -12.76 -12.40
N ARG A 624 24.50 -11.88 -11.92
CA ARG A 624 24.17 -10.47 -11.67
C ARG A 624 23.92 -9.76 -13.01
N LYS A 625 22.74 -9.12 -13.16
CA LYS A 625 22.46 -8.22 -14.27
C LYS A 625 23.12 -6.87 -13.99
N LEU A 626 23.94 -6.38 -14.91
CA LEU A 626 24.48 -5.02 -14.84
C LEU A 626 23.57 -4.08 -15.60
N ILE A 627 22.97 -3.14 -14.88
CA ILE A 627 22.15 -2.08 -15.48
C ILE A 627 22.99 -0.82 -15.57
N TYR A 628 23.08 -0.23 -16.76
CA TYR A 628 23.86 0.98 -17.00
C TYR A 628 23.11 1.92 -17.94
N GLN A 629 23.49 3.19 -17.91
CA GLN A 629 22.99 4.18 -18.86
C GLN A 629 23.78 4.09 -20.16
N ASN A 630 23.12 3.75 -21.26
CA ASN A 630 23.78 3.76 -22.56
C ASN A 630 24.18 5.19 -22.95
N PRO A 631 25.46 5.46 -23.25
CA PRO A 631 25.93 6.83 -23.48
C PRO A 631 25.49 7.42 -24.83
N GLN A 632 25.00 6.61 -25.77
CA GLN A 632 24.51 7.09 -27.07
C GLN A 632 23.04 7.52 -27.02
N ASN A 633 22.19 6.75 -26.32
CA ASN A 633 20.74 6.97 -26.32
C ASN A 633 20.15 7.29 -24.94
N ARG A 634 20.99 7.36 -23.89
CA ARG A 634 20.64 7.68 -22.50
C ARG A 634 19.71 6.68 -21.80
N ARG A 635 19.29 5.60 -22.48
CA ARG A 635 18.40 4.58 -21.91
C ARG A 635 19.15 3.67 -20.95
N TRP A 636 18.52 3.34 -19.84
CA TRP A 636 19.00 2.37 -18.85
C TRP A 636 18.66 0.96 -19.29
N GLY A 637 19.65 0.09 -19.47
CA GLY A 637 19.41 -1.27 -19.93
C GLY A 637 20.46 -2.26 -19.43
N GLN A 638 20.24 -3.53 -19.69
CA GLN A 638 21.20 -4.56 -19.30
C GLN A 638 22.42 -4.51 -20.21
N LEU A 639 23.62 -4.47 -19.61
CA LEU A 639 24.87 -4.62 -20.32
C LEU A 639 25.02 -6.05 -20.84
N GLN A 640 25.34 -6.18 -22.13
CA GLN A 640 25.76 -7.44 -22.71
C GLN A 640 27.28 -7.57 -22.57
N HIS A 641 27.74 -8.55 -21.80
CA HIS A 641 29.17 -8.76 -21.58
C HIS A 641 29.89 -9.18 -22.87
N GLN A 642 31.13 -8.74 -22.99
CA GLN A 642 32.02 -9.20 -24.06
C GLN A 642 32.55 -10.61 -23.79
N LYS A 643 32.92 -11.32 -24.87
CA LYS A 643 33.39 -12.72 -24.80
C LYS A 643 34.84 -12.89 -24.29
N THR A 644 35.62 -11.82 -24.23
CA THR A 644 37.06 -11.89 -23.89
C THR A 644 37.30 -11.56 -22.42
N GLY A 645 37.72 -12.56 -21.66
CA GLY A 645 37.96 -12.47 -20.21
C GLY A 645 36.70 -12.72 -19.39
N VAL A 646 36.88 -12.79 -18.07
CA VAL A 646 35.80 -13.00 -17.09
C VAL A 646 35.52 -11.67 -16.40
N PRO A 647 34.29 -11.12 -16.47
CA PRO A 647 33.96 -9.90 -15.73
C PRO A 647 33.97 -10.17 -14.23
N ILE A 648 34.71 -9.35 -13.48
CA ILE A 648 34.89 -9.55 -12.03
C ILE A 648 34.49 -8.33 -11.19
N LEU A 649 34.60 -7.12 -11.74
CA LEU A 649 34.32 -5.87 -11.04
C LEU A 649 33.58 -4.88 -11.94
N GLU A 650 32.70 -4.12 -11.31
CA GLU A 650 32.07 -2.93 -11.86
C GLU A 650 32.51 -1.74 -11.01
N MET A 651 33.00 -0.68 -11.64
CA MET A 651 33.56 0.48 -10.94
C MET A 651 33.11 1.77 -11.60
N VAL A 652 32.55 2.69 -10.83
CA VAL A 652 32.19 4.04 -11.28
C VAL A 652 33.06 5.06 -10.58
N VAL A 653 33.60 6.01 -11.34
CA VAL A 653 34.36 7.16 -10.83
C VAL A 653 33.83 8.39 -11.51
N SER A 654 33.42 9.38 -10.72
CA SER A 654 32.72 10.57 -11.20
C SER A 654 33.39 11.83 -10.70
N ASN A 655 33.57 12.80 -11.58
CA ASN A 655 33.90 14.17 -11.22
C ASN A 655 32.60 14.97 -11.17
N LEU A 656 32.24 15.47 -10.00
CA LEU A 656 31.01 16.28 -9.79
C LEU A 656 31.27 17.78 -9.91
N THR A 657 32.52 18.20 -10.12
CA THR A 657 32.93 19.60 -10.10
C THR A 657 32.91 20.23 -11.49
N GLU A 658 32.89 21.56 -11.52
CA GLU A 658 32.96 22.39 -12.74
C GLU A 658 34.39 22.63 -13.24
N VAL A 659 35.34 21.79 -12.80
CA VAL A 659 36.72 21.82 -13.28
C VAL A 659 37.21 20.40 -13.45
N GLY A 660 38.20 20.19 -14.34
CA GLY A 660 38.85 18.88 -14.45
C GLY A 660 39.47 18.45 -13.12
N GLN A 661 39.30 17.18 -12.76
CA GLN A 661 39.87 16.59 -11.56
C GLN A 661 40.92 15.55 -11.93
N ILE A 662 42.02 15.59 -11.20
CA ILE A 662 43.09 14.61 -11.24
C ILE A 662 43.24 14.05 -9.84
N GLY A 663 43.31 12.73 -9.72
CA GLY A 663 43.60 12.07 -8.47
C GLY A 663 43.80 10.58 -8.65
N THR A 664 43.70 9.85 -7.54
CA THR A 664 43.80 8.39 -7.58
C THR A 664 42.64 7.75 -6.85
N VAL A 665 42.22 6.58 -7.33
CA VAL A 665 41.32 5.68 -6.60
C VAL A 665 42.06 4.40 -6.25
N GLU A 666 41.72 3.84 -5.10
CA GLU A 666 42.22 2.55 -4.67
C GLU A 666 41.07 1.58 -4.41
N LEU A 667 41.32 0.31 -4.71
CA LEU A 667 40.40 -0.76 -4.36
C LEU A 667 40.38 -0.93 -2.82
N PRO A 668 39.20 -0.95 -2.19
CA PRO A 668 39.08 -1.33 -0.79
C PRO A 668 39.63 -2.74 -0.53
N GLU A 669 40.06 -3.03 0.71
CA GLU A 669 40.79 -4.25 1.06
C GLU A 669 40.09 -5.54 0.57
N GLU A 670 38.77 -5.61 0.68
CA GLU A 670 37.99 -6.77 0.23
C GLU A 670 38.05 -7.01 -1.28
N PHE A 671 38.05 -5.95 -2.10
CA PHE A 671 38.14 -6.06 -3.56
C PHE A 671 39.57 -6.31 -4.02
N ARG A 672 40.59 -5.95 -3.22
CA ARG A 672 41.98 -6.31 -3.51
C ARG A 672 42.20 -7.82 -3.49
N ARG A 673 41.44 -8.56 -2.67
CA ARG A 673 41.59 -10.02 -2.51
C ARG A 673 41.18 -10.82 -3.74
N ILE A 674 40.37 -10.23 -4.63
CA ILE A 674 39.94 -10.89 -5.87
C ILE A 674 40.84 -10.57 -7.07
N ILE A 675 41.84 -9.70 -6.89
CA ILE A 675 42.82 -9.36 -7.92
C ILE A 675 44.06 -10.25 -7.74
N ASP A 676 44.39 -11.05 -8.76
CA ASP A 676 45.64 -11.80 -8.83
C ASP A 676 46.75 -10.90 -9.39
N PRO A 677 47.83 -10.63 -8.62
CA PRO A 677 48.94 -9.79 -9.09
C PRO A 677 49.61 -10.30 -10.37
N LYS A 678 49.50 -11.61 -10.68
CA LYS A 678 50.10 -12.23 -11.86
C LYS A 678 49.24 -12.15 -13.12
N LYS A 679 47.98 -11.74 -12.98
CA LYS A 679 47.02 -11.65 -14.09
C LYS A 679 47.02 -10.27 -14.74
N LYS A 680 46.40 -10.19 -15.91
CA LYS A 680 46.13 -8.93 -16.61
C LYS A 680 44.64 -8.66 -16.61
N TYR A 681 44.30 -7.38 -16.51
CA TYR A 681 42.94 -6.89 -16.43
C TYR A 681 42.66 -5.94 -17.57
N ARG A 682 41.46 -6.05 -18.14
CA ARG A 682 40.94 -5.15 -19.16
C ARG A 682 39.77 -4.38 -18.58
N LEU A 683 39.90 -3.06 -18.51
CA LEU A 683 38.86 -2.15 -18.04
C LEU A 683 38.15 -1.59 -19.27
N TRP A 684 36.87 -1.92 -19.41
CA TRP A 684 36.01 -1.42 -20.47
C TRP A 684 35.18 -0.24 -19.94
N ASP A 685 35.41 0.96 -20.46
CA ASP A 685 34.61 2.13 -20.08
C ASP A 685 33.31 2.20 -20.87
N ILE A 686 32.21 1.85 -20.21
CA ILE A 686 30.87 1.81 -20.78
C ILE A 686 30.16 3.17 -20.74
N ALA A 687 30.71 4.17 -20.03
CA ALA A 687 30.17 5.53 -20.01
C ALA A 687 30.62 6.37 -21.23
N SER A 688 31.60 5.90 -22.00
CA SER A 688 32.10 6.64 -23.15
C SER A 688 31.19 6.54 -24.38
N ALA A 689 31.02 7.66 -25.11
CA ALA A 689 30.41 7.64 -26.45
C ALA A 689 31.15 6.70 -27.44
N LYS A 690 32.44 6.45 -27.22
CA LYS A 690 33.28 5.50 -27.98
C LYS A 690 33.37 4.12 -27.32
N ALA A 691 32.46 3.78 -26.39
CA ALA A 691 32.50 2.59 -25.53
C ALA A 691 32.91 1.30 -26.26
N VAL A 692 32.46 1.05 -27.49
CA VAL A 692 32.82 -0.16 -28.26
C VAL A 692 34.34 -0.35 -28.43
N SER A 693 35.13 0.72 -28.27
CA SER A 693 36.58 0.74 -28.48
C SER A 693 37.41 1.30 -27.31
N GLN A 694 36.78 1.73 -26.21
CA GLN A 694 37.52 2.36 -25.10
C GLN A 694 37.90 1.34 -24.02
N PHE A 695 39.10 0.79 -24.19
CA PHE A 695 39.68 -0.20 -23.27
C PHE A 695 40.98 0.31 -22.67
N TYR A 696 41.19 -0.04 -21.42
CA TYR A 696 42.44 0.15 -20.72
C TYR A 696 42.93 -1.20 -20.21
N TYR A 697 44.25 -1.38 -20.19
CA TYR A 697 44.88 -2.62 -19.74
C TYR A 697 45.77 -2.32 -18.55
N LYS A 698 45.67 -3.17 -17.53
CA LYS A 698 46.42 -3.06 -16.27
C LYS A 698 46.93 -4.43 -15.87
N THR A 699 48.12 -4.50 -15.28
CA THR A 699 48.57 -5.70 -14.56
C THR A 699 47.85 -5.80 -13.22
N GLY A 700 47.83 -6.99 -12.61
CA GLY A 700 47.29 -7.15 -11.26
C GLY A 700 48.03 -6.29 -10.24
N GLU A 701 49.34 -6.12 -10.37
CA GLU A 701 50.12 -5.19 -9.53
C GLU A 701 49.65 -3.74 -9.68
N GLU A 702 49.37 -3.28 -10.91
CA GLU A 702 48.85 -1.92 -11.14
C GLU A 702 47.41 -1.76 -10.60
N MET A 703 46.58 -2.80 -10.70
CA MET A 703 45.22 -2.81 -10.14
C MET A 703 45.23 -2.75 -8.60
N LEU A 704 46.23 -3.36 -7.96
CA LEU A 704 46.45 -3.31 -6.52
C LEU A 704 47.12 -1.99 -6.08
N GLY A 705 47.61 -1.18 -7.01
CA GLY A 705 48.18 0.13 -6.72
C GLY A 705 47.14 1.24 -6.66
N HIS A 706 47.63 2.49 -6.65
CA HIS A 706 46.81 3.67 -6.89
C HIS A 706 46.48 3.76 -8.38
N ILE A 707 45.20 3.72 -8.73
CA ILE A 707 44.74 3.90 -10.11
C ILE A 707 44.59 5.40 -10.35
N TYR A 708 45.50 5.98 -11.11
CA TYR A 708 45.43 7.38 -11.53
C TYR A 708 44.27 7.60 -12.49
N ILE A 709 43.44 8.61 -12.19
CA ILE A 709 42.28 8.98 -12.97
C ILE A 709 42.31 10.49 -13.20
N GLU A 710 42.08 10.87 -14.46
CA GLU A 710 41.85 12.24 -14.90
C GLU A 710 40.46 12.28 -15.53
N LEU A 711 39.59 13.12 -14.98
CA LEU A 711 38.22 13.30 -15.45
C LEU A 711 37.97 14.78 -15.76
N PRO A 712 37.51 15.12 -16.98
CA PRO A 712 36.96 16.44 -17.26
C PRO A 712 35.82 16.83 -16.31
N GLU A 713 35.43 18.11 -16.33
CA GLU A 713 34.31 18.60 -15.52
C GLU A 713 33.03 17.78 -15.74
N ARG A 714 32.31 17.46 -14.66
CA ARG A 714 31.00 16.77 -14.70
C ARG A 714 30.95 15.52 -15.59
N THR A 715 32.00 14.69 -15.55
CA THR A 715 32.07 13.44 -16.32
C THR A 715 32.19 12.21 -15.43
N ASP A 716 31.74 11.09 -15.99
CA ASP A 716 31.80 9.78 -15.37
C ASP A 716 32.67 8.84 -16.20
N HIS A 717 33.47 8.03 -15.52
CA HIS A 717 33.94 6.76 -16.03
C HIS A 717 33.15 5.63 -15.37
N HIS A 718 32.66 4.68 -16.17
CA HIS A 718 31.97 3.49 -15.68
C HIS A 718 32.68 2.28 -16.28
N PHE A 719 33.51 1.63 -15.48
CA PHE A 719 34.33 0.52 -15.91
C PHE A 719 33.68 -0.82 -15.58
N VAL A 720 33.69 -1.72 -16.56
CA VAL A 720 33.54 -3.16 -16.35
C VAL A 720 34.91 -3.80 -16.53
N ILE A 721 35.39 -4.44 -15.47
CA ILE A 721 36.74 -4.95 -15.39
C ILE A 721 36.72 -6.47 -15.62
N TYR A 722 37.48 -6.90 -16.61
CA TYR A 722 37.61 -8.30 -17.02
C TYR A 722 38.98 -8.82 -16.64
N GLU A 723 39.03 -9.96 -15.95
CA GLU A 723 40.24 -10.76 -15.81
C GLU A 723 40.51 -11.49 -17.14
N LEU A 724 41.73 -11.35 -17.68
CA LEU A 724 42.11 -12.04 -18.91
C LEU A 724 42.62 -13.45 -18.61
N LEU A 725 42.25 -14.40 -19.47
CA LEU A 725 42.56 -15.82 -19.28
C LEU A 725 44.02 -16.18 -19.59
N GLU A 726 44.78 -15.27 -20.20
CA GLU A 726 46.19 -15.45 -20.61
C GLU A 726 47.20 -15.16 -19.51
#